data_AF-A0A2T0WVA0-F1
#
_entry.id   AF-A0A2T0WVA0-F1
#
_cell.length_a   1.000
_cell.length_b   1.000
_cell.length_c   1.000
_cell.angle_alpha   90.00
_cell.angle_beta   90.00
_cell.angle_gamma   90.00
#
_symmetry.space_group_name_H-M   'P 1'
#
loop_
_entity.id
_entity.type
_entity.pdbx_description
1 polymer ?
#
loop_
_entity_poly.entity_id
_entity_poly.type
_entity_poly.pdbx_seq_one_letter_code
_entity_poly.pdbx_strand_id
1 'polypeptide(L)'
;MSNPKTTIPDEAKLYYEERLRGLGITEEINTITSPDYEHGENSAWIRTTKTKENKAFEIHEKGIQINYFLPTGYPIDWKPDGLKWSKNFSRIRLTKENTYEKDGNIHTAKYHQEKGSPLVPYLTPGVIKAYNTDKKIETLVLVEGEFKAFKAWMVKDKIGEMENWEFVGIPGIHGFYGGDTNHRREINEIIQQIILDCEVKNIVMLLDADTLTVKWKDNKDLRTRPMSFANAVANFRNSLHLLIEDKSVNLTHVYFMHLKTKMYEHTKGLDDLLVSLPAKQQQIMDDLSQLHFAKTYFDGLPLTDGQTSGIYRYFGTNNQSDFYAIYKEYIGSRPFIFNRTKYEWTGEELKYVKSEEADRFARIGINWIKRVRLPNHRGITEERIEKWSVTEIKRDYPKHQAEQMINKDIPRFDGFFSLPSWDPKGYRRTIYGCYNLMEPLMWDPKPGRIDTTLGFVKHLFQGEGKVEWDEEEKVYKETAYKGDQFTIALDYLTILHQHPTQKTFVPCLVSKDQKTGKSTFLEWLCMVYNGNGIVLNNDQFKKNFNAHWASKFIIGLDEGFLDVEKKAERERLKQMVTAKEIFMELKGIDVKPIPYFGHLIICSNDADNLMKMEEEDTRWFVVKVKKTDKEDPDLENKLKTEIPAWISFLSNRKIFHKKTSRLWFDPKDFETDQMRKIIEVTKARLDVVVENWIKDLFLTYKLPSIRVNRKTMLKYLNDPALSKYRIDEKELKYYLEEKKGMKYLSPGRCKLPTHINGFDSDNEPRIAYIEETQRHYLFKPDDWLTPVEYQEFRAPFEFSKHEEEDSKEEKKTKEFAEAQPLDNKQYKQEELWDQRKGPAPF
;
A
#
# COMPACT_ATOMS: atom_id res chain seq x y z
N MET A 1 39.99 7.97 -56.00
CA MET A 1 39.07 6.83 -55.91
C MET A 1 37.72 7.29 -56.42
N SER A 2 37.30 6.79 -57.57
CA SER A 2 36.01 7.05 -58.19
C SER A 2 34.89 6.52 -57.29
N ASN A 3 34.05 7.42 -56.76
CA ASN A 3 32.81 7.04 -56.07
C ASN A 3 32.00 6.12 -57.00
N PRO A 4 31.46 5.00 -56.51
CA PRO A 4 30.50 4.24 -57.31
C PRO A 4 29.34 5.19 -57.64
N LYS A 5 29.01 5.33 -58.92
CA LYS A 5 27.82 6.07 -59.36
C LYS A 5 26.61 5.43 -58.68
N THR A 6 26.15 6.03 -57.59
CA THR A 6 24.94 5.63 -56.88
C THR A 6 23.80 5.74 -57.88
N THR A 7 23.32 4.59 -58.34
CA THR A 7 22.25 4.52 -59.33
C THR A 7 20.96 4.90 -58.61
N ILE A 8 20.38 6.04 -58.97
CA ILE A 8 19.14 6.52 -58.35
C ILE A 8 18.02 5.50 -58.67
N PRO A 9 17.34 4.93 -57.65
CA PRO A 9 16.26 3.97 -57.84
C PRO A 9 15.11 4.56 -58.67
N ASP A 10 14.48 3.77 -59.53
CA ASP A 10 13.36 4.22 -60.36
C ASP A 10 12.14 4.64 -59.53
N GLU A 11 11.95 4.00 -58.36
CA GLU A 11 10.91 4.40 -57.39
C GLU A 11 11.11 5.83 -56.87
N ALA A 12 12.37 6.26 -56.65
CA ALA A 12 12.68 7.62 -56.21
C ALA A 12 12.48 8.65 -57.34
N LYS A 13 12.79 8.28 -58.60
CA LYS A 13 12.50 9.10 -59.78
C LYS A 13 11.00 9.33 -59.95
N LEU A 14 10.22 8.25 -59.91
CA LEU A 14 8.76 8.32 -60.05
C LEU A 14 8.15 9.18 -58.93
N TYR A 15 8.58 8.97 -57.67
CA TYR A 15 8.11 9.77 -56.54
C TYR A 15 8.43 11.27 -56.67
N TYR A 16 9.64 11.61 -57.13
CA TYR A 16 10.05 12.98 -57.40
C TYR A 16 9.14 13.63 -58.46
N GLU A 17 8.95 12.97 -59.61
CA GLU A 17 8.12 13.48 -60.70
C GLU A 17 6.65 13.63 -60.30
N GLU A 18 6.07 12.61 -59.65
CA GLU A 18 4.67 12.63 -59.18
C GLU A 18 4.43 13.76 -58.17
N ARG A 19 5.35 13.95 -57.21
CA ARG A 19 5.19 14.96 -56.17
C ARG A 19 5.31 16.38 -56.72
N LEU A 20 6.33 16.65 -57.54
CA LEU A 20 6.49 17.97 -58.17
C LEU A 20 5.32 18.29 -59.10
N ARG A 21 4.91 17.33 -59.93
CA ARG A 21 3.75 17.47 -60.83
C ARG A 21 2.46 17.72 -60.04
N GLY A 22 2.23 16.98 -58.95
CA GLY A 22 1.06 17.16 -58.09
C GLY A 22 0.99 18.54 -57.43
N LEU A 23 2.13 19.18 -57.17
CA LEU A 23 2.20 20.55 -56.68
C LEU A 23 2.20 21.60 -57.81
N GLY A 24 2.34 21.17 -59.07
CA GLY A 24 2.45 22.03 -60.24
C GLY A 24 3.82 22.70 -60.40
N ILE A 25 4.88 22.13 -59.82
CA ILE A 25 6.25 22.63 -59.88
C ILE A 25 6.85 22.21 -61.21
N THR A 26 7.09 23.18 -62.10
CA THR A 26 7.83 22.98 -63.36
C THR A 26 9.34 23.13 -63.13
N GLU A 27 10.13 22.70 -64.11
CA GLU A 27 11.59 22.81 -64.05
C GLU A 27 12.08 24.26 -63.92
N GLU A 28 11.36 25.20 -64.54
CA GLU A 28 11.61 26.64 -64.46
C GLU A 28 11.31 27.18 -63.06
N ILE A 29 10.14 26.82 -62.48
CA ILE A 29 9.73 27.25 -61.14
C ILE A 29 10.66 26.64 -60.06
N ASN A 30 11.20 25.45 -60.30
CA ASN A 30 12.15 24.78 -59.40
C ASN A 30 13.55 25.43 -59.39
N THR A 31 13.83 26.39 -60.29
CA THR A 31 15.11 27.11 -60.34
C THR A 31 15.05 28.39 -59.51
N ILE A 32 15.99 28.52 -58.58
CA ILE A 32 16.23 29.73 -57.78
C ILE A 32 17.37 30.51 -58.44
N THR A 33 17.05 31.69 -58.94
CA THR A 33 18.02 32.65 -59.49
C THR A 33 18.40 33.67 -58.43
N SER A 34 19.69 33.85 -58.19
CA SER A 34 20.23 34.84 -57.25
C SER A 34 21.49 35.49 -57.82
N PRO A 35 21.86 36.71 -57.39
CA PRO A 35 23.10 37.33 -57.83
C PRO A 35 24.33 36.60 -57.28
N ASP A 36 25.42 36.67 -58.03
CA ASP A 36 26.75 36.36 -57.52
C ASP A 36 27.27 37.51 -56.68
N TYR A 37 28.05 37.19 -55.65
CA TYR A 37 28.67 38.17 -54.77
C TYR A 37 30.19 38.08 -54.88
N GLU A 38 30.85 39.22 -54.95
CA GLU A 38 32.31 39.35 -54.98
C GLU A 38 32.82 40.10 -53.75
N HIS A 39 34.07 39.85 -53.36
CA HIS A 39 34.69 40.56 -52.24
C HIS A 39 35.03 42.00 -52.65
N GLY A 40 34.39 42.98 -52.00
CA GLY A 40 34.76 44.38 -52.12
C GLY A 40 36.03 44.72 -51.36
N GLU A 41 36.63 45.88 -51.68
CA GLU A 41 37.89 46.37 -51.07
C GLU A 41 37.84 46.48 -49.53
N ASN A 42 36.64 46.66 -48.96
CA ASN A 42 36.42 46.75 -47.50
C ASN A 42 36.04 45.42 -46.85
N SER A 43 36.31 44.28 -47.50
CA SER A 43 35.90 42.93 -47.03
C SER A 43 34.38 42.70 -46.95
N ALA A 44 33.55 43.66 -47.39
CA ALA A 44 32.11 43.49 -47.56
C ALA A 44 31.80 42.77 -48.87
N TRP A 45 30.83 41.86 -48.85
CA TRP A 45 30.36 41.17 -50.06
C TRP A 45 29.50 42.12 -50.90
N ILE A 46 29.90 42.37 -52.15
CA ILE A 46 29.20 43.27 -53.07
C ILE A 46 28.45 42.43 -54.10
N ARG A 47 27.17 42.76 -54.31
CA ARG A 47 26.33 42.15 -55.33
C ARG A 47 26.86 42.46 -56.74
N THR A 48 27.03 41.44 -57.56
CA THR A 48 27.43 41.57 -58.97
C THR A 48 26.22 41.52 -59.91
N THR A 49 26.46 41.85 -61.19
CA THR A 49 25.45 41.69 -62.27
C THR A 49 25.34 40.26 -62.78
N LYS A 50 26.24 39.35 -62.39
CA LYS A 50 26.16 37.93 -62.75
C LYS A 50 25.14 37.23 -61.84
N THR A 51 24.45 36.23 -62.38
CA THR A 51 23.46 35.45 -61.65
C THR A 51 23.83 33.98 -61.66
N LYS A 52 23.57 33.31 -60.54
CA LYS A 52 23.68 31.87 -60.37
C LYS A 52 22.28 31.25 -60.29
N GLU A 53 22.20 30.01 -60.73
CA GLU A 53 20.99 29.20 -60.71
C GLU A 53 21.21 27.97 -59.83
N ASN A 54 20.32 27.77 -58.86
CA ASN A 54 20.30 26.58 -58.01
C ASN A 54 18.92 25.94 -58.06
N LYS A 55 18.81 24.64 -57.74
CA LYS A 55 17.50 23.96 -57.65
C LYS A 55 16.96 23.99 -56.23
N ALA A 56 15.66 24.28 -56.10
CA ALA A 56 14.94 24.19 -54.83
C ALA A 56 14.76 22.74 -54.36
N PHE A 57 14.42 21.86 -55.31
CA PHE A 57 14.24 20.43 -55.10
C PHE A 57 15.07 19.63 -56.11
N GLU A 58 15.75 18.60 -55.63
CA GLU A 58 16.57 17.71 -56.45
C GLU A 58 16.22 16.25 -56.19
N ILE A 59 16.49 15.40 -57.17
CA ILE A 59 16.30 13.97 -57.03
C ILE A 59 17.41 13.37 -56.14
N HIS A 60 17.03 12.49 -55.23
CA HIS A 60 17.95 11.82 -54.31
C HIS A 60 17.65 10.32 -54.20
N GLU A 61 18.65 9.50 -53.90
CA GLU A 61 18.50 8.03 -53.79
C GLU A 61 17.40 7.57 -52.82
N LYS A 62 17.09 8.37 -51.80
CA LYS A 62 16.10 8.11 -50.74
C LYS A 62 14.76 8.84 -50.96
N GLY A 63 14.66 9.70 -51.97
CA GLY A 63 13.47 10.50 -52.26
C GLY A 63 13.80 11.87 -52.85
N ILE A 64 13.31 12.95 -52.26
CA ILE A 64 13.48 14.32 -52.77
C ILE A 64 14.41 15.09 -51.83
N GLN A 65 15.55 15.56 -52.32
CA GLN A 65 16.42 16.48 -51.61
C GLN A 65 15.83 17.89 -51.68
N ILE A 66 15.69 18.52 -50.53
CA ILE A 66 15.24 19.90 -50.36
C ILE A 66 16.48 20.73 -50.03
N ASN A 67 16.79 21.68 -50.90
CA ASN A 67 17.95 22.55 -50.76
C ASN A 67 17.59 23.81 -49.98
N TYR A 68 18.49 24.22 -49.09
CA TYR A 68 18.31 25.35 -48.19
C TYR A 68 19.30 26.45 -48.51
N PHE A 69 18.83 27.69 -48.48
CA PHE A 69 19.59 28.85 -48.94
C PHE A 69 19.56 29.98 -47.90
N LEU A 70 20.66 30.73 -47.83
CA LEU A 70 20.72 32.02 -47.16
C LEU A 70 19.88 33.05 -47.94
N PRO A 71 19.53 34.21 -47.35
CA PRO A 71 18.80 35.26 -48.06
C PRO A 71 19.50 35.74 -49.34
N THR A 72 20.84 35.65 -49.38
CA THR A 72 21.69 35.92 -50.56
C THR A 72 21.55 34.87 -51.69
N GLY A 73 20.81 33.78 -51.47
CA GLY A 73 20.66 32.68 -52.41
C GLY A 73 21.87 31.72 -52.47
N TYR A 74 22.87 31.88 -51.60
CA TYR A 74 23.91 30.85 -51.43
C TYR A 74 23.38 29.64 -50.65
N PRO A 75 23.78 28.41 -51.01
CA PRO A 75 23.48 27.24 -50.20
C PRO A 75 23.96 27.42 -48.77
N ILE A 76 23.20 26.93 -47.80
CA ILE A 76 23.59 26.97 -46.39
C ILE A 76 24.61 25.87 -46.16
N ASP A 77 25.79 26.23 -45.65
CA ASP A 77 26.81 25.28 -45.25
C ASP A 77 26.62 24.82 -43.79
N TRP A 78 26.83 23.54 -43.57
CA TRP A 78 26.92 22.95 -42.24
C TRP A 78 28.11 22.00 -42.18
N LYS A 79 28.84 22.02 -41.06
CA LYS A 79 29.96 21.14 -40.79
C LYS A 79 29.55 20.07 -39.78
N PRO A 80 29.39 18.80 -40.20
CA PRO A 80 29.10 17.72 -39.26
C PRO A 80 30.29 17.40 -38.37
N ASP A 81 30.02 16.92 -37.16
CA ASP A 81 31.05 16.47 -36.23
C ASP A 81 31.89 15.34 -36.85
N GLY A 82 33.22 15.53 -36.84
CA GLY A 82 34.18 14.57 -37.38
C GLY A 82 34.52 14.72 -38.87
N LEU A 83 33.87 15.62 -39.62
CA LEU A 83 34.24 15.92 -41.01
C LEU A 83 35.17 17.13 -41.10
N LYS A 84 36.18 17.04 -41.98
CA LYS A 84 37.18 18.11 -42.19
C LYS A 84 36.60 19.34 -42.91
N TRP A 85 35.64 19.13 -43.82
CA TRP A 85 35.05 20.15 -44.69
C TRP A 85 33.55 20.30 -44.42
N SER A 86 33.04 21.53 -44.59
CA SER A 86 31.59 21.79 -44.61
C SER A 86 30.94 21.16 -45.82
N LYS A 87 29.63 20.94 -45.74
CA LYS A 87 28.78 20.54 -46.85
C LYS A 87 27.49 21.33 -46.83
N ASN A 88 26.80 21.37 -47.97
CA ASN A 88 25.48 22.00 -48.05
C ASN A 88 24.49 21.27 -47.14
N PHE A 89 23.79 22.03 -46.30
CA PHE A 89 22.66 21.58 -45.52
C PHE A 89 21.47 21.29 -46.44
N SER A 90 20.91 20.10 -46.30
CA SER A 90 19.71 19.68 -47.01
C SER A 90 18.89 18.73 -46.14
N ARG A 91 17.61 18.63 -46.44
CA ARG A 91 16.71 17.61 -45.87
C ARG A 91 16.20 16.72 -46.98
N ILE A 92 15.99 15.44 -46.68
CA ILE A 92 15.47 14.50 -47.66
C ILE A 92 14.04 14.14 -47.29
N ARG A 93 13.08 14.46 -48.16
CA ARG A 93 11.73 13.90 -48.08
C ARG A 93 11.78 12.46 -48.57
N LEU A 94 11.46 11.52 -47.69
CA LEU A 94 11.60 10.09 -47.97
C LEU A 94 10.47 9.58 -48.87
N THR A 95 10.82 8.73 -49.83
CA THR A 95 9.82 8.02 -50.67
C THR A 95 8.98 7.05 -49.83
N LYS A 96 9.61 6.34 -48.89
CA LYS A 96 8.96 5.46 -47.91
C LYS A 96 9.19 6.01 -46.51
N GLU A 97 8.11 6.21 -45.75
CA GLU A 97 8.21 6.72 -44.39
C GLU A 97 8.95 5.72 -43.50
N ASN A 98 9.96 6.18 -42.76
CA ASN A 98 10.77 5.31 -41.93
C ASN A 98 10.08 5.08 -40.59
N THR A 99 9.83 3.82 -40.23
CA THR A 99 9.14 3.48 -38.98
C THR A 99 10.15 2.99 -37.96
N TYR A 100 10.18 3.59 -36.78
CA TYR A 100 11.10 3.23 -35.70
C TYR A 100 10.37 3.20 -34.36
N GLU A 101 10.82 2.33 -33.47
CA GLU A 101 10.28 2.25 -32.12
C GLU A 101 11.09 3.13 -31.17
N LYS A 102 10.40 3.93 -30.37
CA LYS A 102 11.00 4.72 -29.30
C LYS A 102 10.05 4.72 -28.11
N ASP A 103 10.57 4.38 -26.93
CA ASP A 103 9.80 4.33 -25.68
C ASP A 103 8.52 3.47 -25.80
N GLY A 104 8.61 2.30 -26.46
CA GLY A 104 7.49 1.38 -26.68
C GLY A 104 6.41 1.89 -27.65
N ASN A 105 6.66 2.99 -28.35
CA ASN A 105 5.75 3.56 -29.34
C ASN A 105 6.36 3.53 -30.75
N ILE A 106 5.54 3.19 -31.73
CA ILE A 106 5.90 3.22 -33.14
C ILE A 106 5.79 4.66 -33.64
N HIS A 107 6.92 5.20 -34.11
CA HIS A 107 7.04 6.52 -34.73
C HIS A 107 7.32 6.39 -36.22
N THR A 108 6.79 7.30 -37.01
CA THR A 108 6.97 7.32 -38.47
C THR A 108 7.57 8.64 -38.91
N ALA A 109 8.75 8.61 -39.52
CA ALA A 109 9.49 9.77 -40.02
C ALA A 109 9.29 9.92 -41.53
N LYS A 110 8.76 11.08 -41.95
CA LYS A 110 8.58 11.44 -43.37
C LYS A 110 9.81 12.11 -43.99
N TYR A 111 10.69 12.63 -43.14
CA TYR A 111 11.90 13.34 -43.54
C TYR A 111 13.12 12.69 -42.88
N HIS A 112 14.21 12.64 -43.63
CA HIS A 112 15.53 12.35 -43.11
C HIS A 112 16.32 13.65 -43.01
N GLN A 113 16.89 13.88 -41.84
CA GLN A 113 17.80 14.98 -41.55
C GLN A 113 18.94 14.41 -40.72
N GLU A 114 20.16 14.81 -41.02
CA GLU A 114 21.33 14.26 -40.35
C GLU A 114 21.40 14.69 -38.88
N LYS A 115 21.83 13.75 -38.02
CA LYS A 115 21.95 14.00 -36.59
C LYS A 115 23.01 15.08 -36.34
N GLY A 116 22.70 16.06 -35.48
CA GLY A 116 23.58 17.18 -35.18
C GLY A 116 23.48 18.35 -36.17
N SER A 117 22.64 18.23 -37.21
CA SER A 117 22.42 19.33 -38.15
C SER A 117 21.51 20.43 -37.56
N PRO A 118 21.68 21.69 -38.02
CA PRO A 118 20.91 22.81 -37.49
C PRO A 118 19.42 22.74 -37.86
N LEU A 119 18.60 23.47 -37.10
CA LEU A 119 17.23 23.79 -37.50
C LEU A 119 17.25 25.08 -38.32
N VAL A 120 16.85 24.97 -39.59
CA VAL A 120 16.97 26.04 -40.56
C VAL A 120 15.61 26.29 -41.23
N PRO A 121 15.17 27.54 -41.39
CA PRO A 121 13.99 27.87 -42.18
C PRO A 121 14.25 27.69 -43.67
N TYR A 122 13.23 27.22 -44.40
CA TYR A 122 13.24 27.11 -45.85
C TYR A 122 12.74 28.41 -46.48
N LEU A 123 13.62 29.11 -47.20
CA LEU A 123 13.28 30.33 -47.92
C LEU A 123 12.70 29.98 -49.28
N THR A 124 11.52 30.53 -49.58
CA THR A 124 10.95 30.42 -50.93
C THR A 124 11.68 31.34 -51.90
N PRO A 125 11.58 31.10 -53.22
CA PRO A 125 12.22 31.97 -54.21
C PRO A 125 11.76 33.44 -54.10
N GLY A 126 10.52 33.69 -53.68
CA GLY A 126 9.99 35.04 -53.44
C GLY A 126 10.72 35.79 -52.33
N VAL A 127 11.02 35.14 -51.20
CA VAL A 127 11.79 35.72 -50.10
C VAL A 127 13.21 36.05 -50.53
N ILE A 128 13.88 35.12 -51.21
CA ILE A 128 15.25 35.32 -51.72
C ILE A 128 15.26 36.48 -52.71
N LYS A 129 14.30 36.53 -53.64
CA LYS A 129 14.16 37.63 -54.60
C LYS A 129 13.94 38.95 -53.88
N ALA A 130 13.01 39.02 -52.93
CA ALA A 130 12.71 40.23 -52.17
C ALA A 130 13.96 40.78 -51.48
N TYR A 131 14.70 39.92 -50.77
CA TYR A 131 15.97 40.26 -50.11
C TYR A 131 17.00 40.81 -51.08
N ASN A 132 17.23 40.11 -52.20
CA ASN A 132 18.22 40.52 -53.18
C ASN A 132 17.81 41.78 -53.96
N THR A 133 16.55 42.21 -53.90
CA THR A 133 16.06 43.42 -54.59
C THR A 133 15.72 44.55 -53.62
N ASP A 134 16.09 44.43 -52.34
CA ASP A 134 15.75 45.39 -51.29
C ASP A 134 14.24 45.69 -51.24
N LYS A 135 13.42 44.69 -51.57
CA LYS A 135 11.96 44.82 -51.64
C LYS A 135 11.37 44.63 -50.25
N LYS A 136 10.52 45.56 -49.84
CA LYS A 136 9.79 45.47 -48.57
C LYS A 136 8.78 44.33 -48.59
N ILE A 137 8.69 43.60 -47.49
CA ILE A 137 7.69 42.56 -47.27
C ILE A 137 6.67 43.10 -46.26
N GLU A 138 5.42 43.27 -46.67
CA GLU A 138 4.38 43.73 -45.74
C GLU A 138 4.01 42.62 -44.75
N THR A 139 3.83 41.39 -45.23
CA THR A 139 3.50 40.25 -44.37
C THR A 139 4.35 39.03 -44.68
N LEU A 140 5.04 38.52 -43.66
CA LEU A 140 5.82 37.28 -43.74
C LEU A 140 5.05 36.13 -43.07
N VAL A 141 4.77 35.06 -43.80
CA VAL A 141 4.01 33.90 -43.31
C VAL A 141 4.94 32.70 -43.13
N LEU A 142 5.10 32.24 -41.89
CA LEU A 142 5.84 31.05 -41.53
C LEU A 142 4.87 29.86 -41.52
N VAL A 143 5.04 28.95 -42.48
CA VAL A 143 4.17 27.78 -42.68
C VAL A 143 4.89 26.51 -42.24
N GLU A 144 4.21 25.63 -41.50
CA GLU A 144 4.77 24.33 -41.14
C GLU A 144 4.95 23.40 -42.37
N GLY A 145 6.16 23.39 -42.94
CA GLY A 145 6.58 22.52 -44.04
C GLY A 145 7.01 23.27 -45.31
N GLU A 146 8.06 22.76 -45.95
CA GLU A 146 8.74 23.40 -47.09
C GLU A 146 7.87 23.39 -48.35
N PHE A 147 7.29 22.25 -48.71
CA PHE A 147 6.38 22.14 -49.85
C PHE A 147 5.14 23.03 -49.71
N LYS A 148 4.68 23.24 -48.47
CA LYS A 148 3.52 24.10 -48.19
C LYS A 148 3.84 25.56 -48.44
N ALA A 149 4.95 26.03 -47.91
CA ALA A 149 5.43 27.39 -48.17
C ALA A 149 5.70 27.62 -49.66
N PHE A 150 6.34 26.65 -50.34
CA PHE A 150 6.62 26.75 -51.76
C PHE A 150 5.33 26.82 -52.59
N LYS A 151 4.34 25.96 -52.30
CA LYS A 151 3.05 25.97 -52.99
C LYS A 151 2.28 27.28 -52.76
N ALA A 152 2.29 27.79 -51.53
CA ALA A 152 1.67 29.07 -51.19
C ALA A 152 2.30 30.23 -51.96
N TRP A 153 3.63 30.28 -52.02
CA TRP A 153 4.38 31.25 -52.83
C TRP A 153 4.02 31.16 -54.31
N MET A 154 3.99 29.95 -54.90
CA MET A 154 3.63 29.77 -56.32
C MET A 154 2.23 30.27 -56.67
N VAL A 155 1.28 30.13 -55.74
CA VAL A 155 -0.09 30.63 -55.93
C VAL A 155 -0.08 32.15 -55.79
N LYS A 156 0.56 32.68 -54.75
CA LYS A 156 0.72 34.12 -54.51
C LYS A 156 1.37 34.85 -55.70
N ASP A 157 2.36 34.26 -56.36
CA ASP A 157 3.07 34.89 -57.49
C ASP A 157 2.14 35.13 -58.71
N LYS A 158 1.01 34.41 -58.78
CA LYS A 158 -0.04 34.60 -59.79
C LYS A 158 -1.10 35.63 -59.39
N ILE A 159 -1.05 36.14 -58.17
CA ILE A 159 -2.04 37.03 -57.55
C ILE A 159 -1.39 38.40 -57.33
N GLY A 160 -1.68 39.36 -58.20
CA GLY A 160 -1.08 40.70 -58.13
C GLY A 160 -1.34 41.44 -56.81
N GLU A 161 -2.52 41.26 -56.21
CA GLU A 161 -2.91 41.94 -54.97
C GLU A 161 -2.13 41.47 -53.72
N MET A 162 -1.39 40.36 -53.82
CA MET A 162 -0.57 39.83 -52.73
C MET A 162 0.92 40.08 -52.94
N GLU A 163 1.31 41.03 -53.78
CA GLU A 163 2.70 41.26 -54.18
C GLU A 163 3.69 41.39 -53.00
N ASN A 164 3.27 41.97 -51.87
CA ASN A 164 4.08 42.21 -50.67
C ASN A 164 3.96 41.12 -49.59
N TRP A 165 3.37 39.97 -49.92
CA TRP A 165 3.30 38.81 -49.02
C TRP A 165 4.36 37.79 -49.39
N GLU A 166 5.06 37.25 -48.41
CA GLU A 166 6.05 36.21 -48.65
C GLU A 166 5.94 35.04 -47.67
N PHE A 167 6.39 33.86 -48.10
CA PHE A 167 6.22 32.61 -47.36
C PHE A 167 7.57 31.98 -47.02
N VAL A 168 7.68 31.49 -45.79
CA VAL A 168 8.84 30.75 -45.28
C VAL A 168 8.36 29.41 -44.74
N GLY A 169 9.05 28.33 -45.11
CA GLY A 169 8.77 27.00 -44.57
C GLY A 169 9.54 26.78 -43.27
N ILE A 170 8.87 26.36 -42.20
CA ILE A 170 9.55 25.89 -40.98
C ILE A 170 9.46 24.36 -40.88
N PRO A 171 10.53 23.66 -40.47
CA PRO A 171 10.60 22.19 -40.49
C PRO A 171 9.67 21.48 -39.49
N GLY A 172 9.01 22.23 -38.60
CA GLY A 172 8.03 21.78 -37.62
C GLY A 172 7.55 22.96 -36.77
N ILE A 173 6.60 22.73 -35.85
CA ILE A 173 6.00 23.78 -34.99
C ILE A 173 7.00 24.58 -34.14
N HIS A 174 8.22 24.07 -33.91
CA HIS A 174 9.29 24.76 -33.18
C HIS A 174 10.46 25.17 -34.08
N GLY A 175 10.30 25.07 -35.40
CA GLY A 175 11.35 25.29 -36.39
C GLY A 175 11.72 26.77 -36.63
N PHE A 176 11.14 27.70 -35.86
CA PHE A 176 11.44 29.13 -35.94
C PHE A 176 12.58 29.58 -35.01
N TYR A 177 13.12 28.70 -34.16
CA TYR A 177 14.26 29.02 -33.28
C TYR A 177 15.62 28.97 -34.01
N GLY A 178 16.59 29.75 -33.55
CA GLY A 178 18.02 29.59 -33.90
C GLY A 178 18.69 28.41 -33.16
N GLY A 179 19.75 27.80 -33.74
CA GLY A 179 20.64 26.84 -33.04
C GLY A 179 21.84 27.59 -32.44
N ASP A 180 22.61 27.15 -31.43
CA ASP A 180 22.89 25.83 -30.85
C ASP A 180 22.17 25.61 -29.48
N THR A 181 22.26 24.39 -28.95
CA THR A 181 21.54 23.73 -27.84
C THR A 181 21.22 24.50 -26.54
N ASN A 182 21.65 25.75 -26.35
CA ASN A 182 21.44 26.54 -25.13
C ASN A 182 20.56 27.80 -25.29
N HIS A 183 20.19 28.24 -26.50
CA HIS A 183 19.49 29.53 -26.70
C HIS A 183 18.13 29.39 -27.41
N ARG A 184 17.24 28.56 -26.85
CA ARG A 184 15.83 28.41 -27.33
C ARG A 184 14.93 29.60 -26.99
N ARG A 185 15.41 30.83 -27.10
CA ARG A 185 14.64 32.04 -26.71
C ARG A 185 14.49 33.07 -27.81
N GLU A 186 15.27 32.97 -28.90
CA GLU A 186 15.30 33.97 -29.97
C GLU A 186 14.89 33.36 -31.31
N ILE A 187 14.32 34.18 -32.18
CA ILE A 187 13.94 33.75 -33.52
C ILE A 187 15.19 33.44 -34.34
N ASN A 188 15.08 32.52 -35.30
CA ASN A 188 16.20 32.09 -36.13
C ASN A 188 16.85 33.29 -36.84
N GLU A 189 18.19 33.34 -36.84
CA GLU A 189 18.98 34.45 -37.39
C GLU A 189 18.63 34.79 -38.84
N ILE A 190 18.29 33.79 -39.66
CA ILE A 190 17.88 34.01 -41.06
C ILE A 190 16.53 34.72 -41.12
N ILE A 191 15.57 34.30 -40.28
CA ILE A 191 14.25 34.94 -40.22
C ILE A 191 14.40 36.37 -39.68
N GLN A 192 15.23 36.56 -38.65
CA GLN A 192 15.56 37.87 -38.11
C GLN A 192 16.16 38.79 -39.19
N GLN A 193 17.11 38.29 -39.97
CA GLN A 193 17.72 39.05 -41.06
C GLN A 193 16.68 39.49 -42.10
N ILE A 194 15.75 38.59 -42.47
CA ILE A 194 14.65 38.94 -43.39
C ILE A 194 13.74 40.01 -42.78
N ILE A 195 13.41 39.90 -41.49
CA ILE A 195 12.57 40.90 -40.80
C ILE A 195 13.20 42.29 -40.87
N LEU A 196 14.51 42.38 -40.61
CA LEU A 196 15.25 43.63 -40.58
C LEU A 196 15.48 44.20 -41.99
N ASP A 197 16.10 43.42 -42.88
CA ASP A 197 16.55 43.90 -44.18
C ASP A 197 15.39 44.09 -45.18
N CYS A 198 14.32 43.32 -45.06
CA CYS A 198 13.11 43.48 -45.88
C CYS A 198 12.00 44.29 -45.18
N GLU A 199 12.30 44.95 -44.06
CA GLU A 199 11.40 45.82 -43.29
C GLU A 199 10.01 45.20 -43.01
N VAL A 200 9.98 43.94 -42.51
CA VAL A 200 8.74 43.19 -42.31
C VAL A 200 7.80 43.89 -41.33
N LYS A 201 6.55 44.16 -41.74
CA LYS A 201 5.55 44.83 -40.89
C LYS A 201 4.70 43.85 -40.07
N ASN A 202 4.22 42.78 -40.70
CA ASN A 202 3.40 41.75 -40.07
C ASN A 202 4.07 40.38 -40.18
N ILE A 203 3.96 39.55 -39.14
CA ILE A 203 4.41 38.17 -39.20
C ILE A 203 3.32 37.21 -38.73
N VAL A 204 3.15 36.10 -39.46
CA VAL A 204 2.10 35.10 -39.21
C VAL A 204 2.75 33.73 -39.03
N MET A 205 2.44 33.04 -37.93
CA MET A 205 2.70 31.60 -37.81
C MET A 205 1.45 30.82 -38.22
N LEU A 206 1.55 30.06 -39.31
CA LEU A 206 0.44 29.31 -39.90
C LEU A 206 0.62 27.79 -39.71
N LEU A 207 -0.34 27.17 -39.02
CA LEU A 207 -0.37 25.72 -38.76
C LEU A 207 -1.51 24.98 -39.49
N ASP A 208 -1.44 23.65 -39.44
CA ASP A 208 -2.34 22.72 -40.12
C ASP A 208 -3.75 22.64 -39.50
N ALA A 209 -4.67 21.98 -40.21
CA ALA A 209 -6.04 21.77 -39.73
C ALA A 209 -6.13 20.83 -38.51
N ASP A 210 -5.05 20.08 -38.20
CA ASP A 210 -4.99 19.16 -37.05
C ASP A 210 -4.53 19.82 -35.74
N THR A 211 -4.42 21.14 -35.73
CA THR A 211 -3.95 21.96 -34.61
C THR A 211 -4.87 21.86 -33.38
N LEU A 212 -6.19 22.01 -33.58
CA LEU A 212 -7.21 21.89 -32.53
C LEU A 212 -7.91 20.53 -32.58
N THR A 213 -7.13 19.45 -32.71
CA THR A 213 -7.63 18.07 -32.67
C THR A 213 -6.95 17.25 -31.59
N VAL A 214 -7.68 16.28 -31.02
CA VAL A 214 -7.12 15.28 -30.10
C VAL A 214 -7.48 13.87 -30.54
N LYS A 215 -6.52 12.95 -30.40
CA LYS A 215 -6.76 11.52 -30.57
C LYS A 215 -6.96 10.91 -29.19
N TRP A 216 -8.18 10.49 -28.89
CA TRP A 216 -8.48 9.82 -27.62
C TRP A 216 -7.64 8.55 -27.47
N LYS A 217 -7.04 8.37 -26.30
CA LYS A 217 -6.31 7.16 -25.89
C LYS A 217 -6.54 6.95 -24.40
N ASP A 218 -6.82 5.71 -24.01
CA ASP A 218 -6.98 5.37 -22.60
C ASP A 218 -5.67 5.59 -21.82
N ASN A 219 -5.79 6.02 -20.56
CA ASN A 219 -4.68 6.27 -19.63
C ASN A 219 -3.58 7.23 -20.12
N LYS A 220 -3.83 8.01 -21.17
CA LYS A 220 -2.92 9.05 -21.65
C LYS A 220 -3.48 10.45 -21.37
N ASP A 221 -2.63 11.36 -20.92
CA ASP A 221 -3.01 12.77 -20.75
C ASP A 221 -3.22 13.42 -22.11
N LEU A 222 -4.49 13.67 -22.44
CA LEU A 222 -4.91 14.23 -23.73
C LEU A 222 -4.48 15.68 -23.88
N ARG A 223 -4.20 16.40 -22.78
CA ARG A 223 -3.71 17.78 -22.79
C ARG A 223 -2.36 17.92 -23.48
N THR A 224 -1.54 16.87 -23.48
CA THR A 224 -0.13 16.91 -23.91
C THR A 224 0.06 17.50 -25.32
N ARG A 225 -0.74 17.07 -26.31
CA ARG A 225 -0.60 17.52 -27.70
C ARG A 225 -1.08 18.98 -27.88
N PRO A 226 -2.31 19.37 -27.47
CA PRO A 226 -2.72 20.78 -27.47
C PRO A 226 -1.77 21.70 -26.72
N MET A 227 -1.21 21.24 -25.59
CA MET A 227 -0.22 22.00 -24.83
C MET A 227 1.08 22.21 -25.62
N SER A 228 1.51 21.22 -26.40
CA SER A 228 2.68 21.38 -27.29
C SER A 228 2.46 22.48 -28.32
N PHE A 229 1.27 22.56 -28.94
CA PHE A 229 0.93 23.63 -29.87
C PHE A 229 0.82 24.99 -29.16
N ALA A 230 0.11 25.07 -28.04
CA ALA A 230 -0.02 26.30 -27.26
C ALA A 230 1.36 26.86 -26.85
N ASN A 231 2.25 25.97 -26.38
CA ASN A 231 3.62 26.33 -26.04
C ASN A 231 4.39 26.80 -27.28
N ALA A 232 4.23 26.14 -28.44
CA ALA A 232 4.89 26.57 -29.68
C ALA A 232 4.47 27.99 -30.09
N VAL A 233 3.19 28.32 -30.01
CA VAL A 233 2.64 29.64 -30.34
C VAL A 233 3.10 30.71 -29.34
N ALA A 234 3.07 30.40 -28.04
CA ALA A 234 3.59 31.29 -27.01
C ALA A 234 5.09 31.57 -27.20
N ASN A 235 5.85 30.52 -27.50
CA ASN A 235 7.27 30.59 -27.77
C ASN A 235 7.59 31.39 -29.04
N PHE A 236 6.78 31.26 -30.08
CA PHE A 236 6.91 32.06 -31.29
C PHE A 236 6.80 33.55 -30.98
N ARG A 237 5.73 33.98 -30.28
CA ARG A 237 5.61 35.38 -29.83
C ARG A 237 6.78 35.81 -28.94
N ASN A 238 7.19 34.98 -27.99
CA ASN A 238 8.29 35.32 -27.10
C ASN A 238 9.60 35.49 -27.88
N SER A 239 9.84 34.70 -28.92
CA SER A 239 11.05 34.78 -29.75
C SER A 239 11.20 36.11 -30.50
N LEU A 240 10.10 36.83 -30.70
CA LEU A 240 10.03 38.12 -31.39
C LEU A 240 10.07 39.34 -30.46
N HIS A 241 10.12 39.16 -29.12
CA HIS A 241 9.92 40.27 -28.17
C HIS A 241 10.90 41.44 -28.38
N LEU A 242 12.19 41.16 -28.59
CA LEU A 242 13.22 42.19 -28.82
C LEU A 242 12.96 42.98 -30.10
N LEU A 243 12.50 42.31 -31.17
CA LEU A 243 12.21 42.96 -32.45
C LEU A 243 10.96 43.84 -32.39
N ILE A 244 9.98 43.48 -31.57
CA ILE A 244 8.74 44.27 -31.40
C ILE A 244 8.97 45.48 -30.50
N GLU A 245 9.86 45.37 -29.50
CA GLU A 245 10.17 46.45 -28.56
C GLU A 245 11.15 47.49 -29.14
N ASP A 246 11.94 47.11 -30.15
CA ASP A 246 12.86 48.01 -30.83
C ASP A 246 12.14 48.94 -31.80
N LYS A 247 12.14 50.25 -31.49
CA LYS A 247 11.52 51.29 -32.32
C LYS A 247 12.17 51.48 -33.70
N SER A 248 13.36 50.95 -33.91
CA SER A 248 14.05 50.98 -35.22
C SER A 248 13.59 49.87 -36.17
N VAL A 249 12.85 48.88 -35.66
CA VAL A 249 12.34 47.74 -36.45
C VAL A 249 10.88 47.98 -36.85
N ASN A 250 10.52 47.66 -38.09
CA ASN A 250 9.18 47.92 -38.66
C ASN A 250 8.10 46.91 -38.21
N LEU A 251 8.46 45.89 -37.43
CA LEU A 251 7.59 44.79 -37.04
C LEU A 251 6.55 45.25 -36.01
N THR A 252 5.29 45.33 -36.43
CA THR A 252 4.20 45.91 -35.62
C THR A 252 3.17 44.88 -35.17
N HIS A 253 2.91 43.84 -35.96
CA HIS A 253 1.86 42.87 -35.66
C HIS A 253 2.34 41.43 -35.77
N VAL A 254 1.95 40.61 -34.79
CA VAL A 254 2.22 39.17 -34.76
C VAL A 254 0.89 38.43 -34.71
N TYR A 255 0.73 37.46 -35.58
CA TYR A 255 -0.47 36.64 -35.65
C TYR A 255 -0.15 35.15 -35.56
N PHE A 256 -1.03 34.41 -34.91
CA PHE A 256 -1.11 32.97 -35.07
C PHE A 256 -2.37 32.61 -35.84
N MET A 257 -2.23 31.75 -36.84
CA MET A 257 -3.33 31.25 -37.65
C MET A 257 -3.20 29.74 -37.84
N HIS A 258 -4.33 29.08 -38.08
CA HIS A 258 -4.37 27.70 -38.54
C HIS A 258 -5.54 27.49 -39.48
N LEU A 259 -5.49 26.43 -40.28
CA LEU A 259 -6.65 25.99 -41.06
C LEU A 259 -7.78 25.55 -40.12
N LYS A 260 -9.04 25.92 -40.42
CA LYS A 260 -10.19 25.52 -39.60
C LYS A 260 -10.27 24.00 -39.48
N THR A 261 -10.55 23.52 -38.27
CA THR A 261 -10.59 22.09 -37.95
C THR A 261 -11.55 21.28 -38.84
N LYS A 262 -12.66 21.88 -39.25
CA LYS A 262 -13.62 21.29 -40.21
C LYS A 262 -13.00 20.90 -41.56
N MET A 263 -11.88 21.51 -41.94
CA MET A 263 -11.16 21.19 -43.18
C MET A 263 -10.36 19.89 -43.06
N TYR A 264 -10.11 19.40 -41.85
CA TYR A 264 -9.24 18.25 -41.60
C TYR A 264 -9.72 16.96 -42.28
N GLU A 265 -11.02 16.79 -42.50
CA GLU A 265 -11.58 15.65 -43.23
C GLU A 265 -11.21 15.64 -44.72
N HIS A 266 -10.90 16.80 -45.29
CA HIS A 266 -10.65 16.96 -46.72
C HIS A 266 -9.20 17.32 -47.04
N THR A 267 -8.54 18.10 -46.18
CA THR A 267 -7.21 18.68 -46.42
C THR A 267 -6.46 18.85 -45.11
N LYS A 268 -5.19 18.40 -45.03
CA LYS A 268 -4.41 18.54 -43.81
C LYS A 268 -3.64 19.86 -43.76
N GLY A 269 -2.88 20.15 -44.82
CA GLY A 269 -2.03 21.33 -44.94
C GLY A 269 -2.53 22.34 -45.97
N LEU A 270 -1.86 23.50 -46.02
CA LEU A 270 -2.15 24.56 -46.98
C LEU A 270 -1.91 24.12 -48.44
N ASP A 271 -0.88 23.31 -48.70
CA ASP A 271 -0.63 22.72 -50.02
C ASP A 271 -1.79 21.85 -50.47
N ASP A 272 -2.25 20.92 -49.61
CA ASP A 272 -3.39 20.05 -49.91
C ASP A 272 -4.66 20.86 -50.22
N LEU A 273 -4.89 21.96 -49.48
CA LEU A 273 -6.02 22.85 -49.71
C LEU A 273 -5.94 23.57 -51.06
N LEU A 274 -4.78 24.11 -51.40
CA LEU A 274 -4.57 24.82 -52.66
C LEU A 274 -4.59 23.88 -53.87
N VAL A 275 -4.16 22.62 -53.70
CA VAL A 275 -4.18 21.61 -54.76
C VAL A 275 -5.59 21.04 -54.96
N SER A 276 -6.33 20.77 -53.90
CA SER A 276 -7.69 20.20 -53.98
C SER A 276 -8.73 21.18 -54.53
N LEU A 277 -8.52 22.49 -54.35
CA LEU A 277 -9.46 23.54 -54.78
C LEU A 277 -8.81 24.58 -55.72
N PRO A 278 -8.33 24.18 -56.93
CA PRO A 278 -7.60 25.09 -57.82
C PRO A 278 -8.42 26.32 -58.23
N ALA A 279 -9.73 26.16 -58.46
CA ALA A 279 -10.62 27.27 -58.83
C ALA A 279 -10.87 28.28 -57.69
N LYS A 280 -10.54 27.94 -56.44
CA LYS A 280 -10.73 28.80 -55.27
C LYS A 280 -9.42 29.33 -54.69
N GLN A 281 -8.29 29.14 -55.37
CA GLN A 281 -6.97 29.57 -54.88
C GLN A 281 -6.93 31.06 -54.53
N GLN A 282 -7.45 31.93 -55.40
CA GLN A 282 -7.59 33.36 -55.12
C GLN A 282 -8.38 33.61 -53.83
N GLN A 283 -9.58 33.02 -53.73
CA GLN A 283 -10.46 33.17 -52.56
C GLN A 283 -9.80 32.68 -51.26
N ILE A 284 -9.04 31.58 -51.30
CA ILE A 284 -8.33 31.05 -50.13
C ILE A 284 -7.26 32.06 -49.68
N MET A 285 -6.50 32.60 -50.63
CA MET A 285 -5.43 33.55 -50.34
C MET A 285 -5.96 34.91 -49.90
N ASP A 286 -7.12 35.35 -50.42
CA ASP A 286 -7.84 36.55 -49.96
C ASP A 286 -8.39 36.38 -48.53
N ASP A 287 -8.87 35.18 -48.18
CA ASP A 287 -9.31 34.88 -46.80
C ASP A 287 -8.10 34.94 -45.85
N LEU A 288 -6.93 34.41 -46.26
CA LEU A 288 -5.69 34.50 -45.48
C LEU A 288 -5.23 35.96 -45.28
N SER A 289 -5.36 36.80 -46.31
CA SER A 289 -4.85 38.19 -46.27
C SER A 289 -5.67 39.15 -45.41
N GLN A 290 -6.88 38.77 -45.00
CA GLN A 290 -7.76 39.62 -44.17
C GLN A 290 -7.21 39.89 -42.77
N LEU A 291 -6.40 39.00 -42.19
CA LEU A 291 -5.80 39.06 -40.85
C LEU A 291 -6.77 39.23 -39.65
N HIS A 292 -8.05 39.55 -39.86
CA HIS A 292 -9.12 39.59 -38.85
C HIS A 292 -9.82 38.23 -38.67
N PHE A 293 -9.02 37.16 -38.51
CA PHE A 293 -9.34 35.74 -38.25
C PHE A 293 -10.44 35.14 -39.15
N ALA A 294 -9.99 34.76 -40.35
CA ALA A 294 -10.76 34.63 -41.58
C ALA A 294 -12.06 33.79 -41.57
N LYS A 295 -13.02 34.19 -42.40
CA LYS A 295 -14.42 33.72 -42.31
C LYS A 295 -14.57 32.27 -42.76
N THR A 296 -13.79 31.84 -43.74
CA THR A 296 -14.10 30.60 -44.47
C THR A 296 -13.15 29.45 -44.15
N TYR A 297 -11.84 29.69 -44.25
CA TYR A 297 -10.79 28.66 -44.26
C TYR A 297 -9.83 28.72 -43.08
N PHE A 298 -9.55 29.91 -42.52
CA PHE A 298 -8.56 30.07 -41.44
C PHE A 298 -9.20 30.54 -40.14
N ASP A 299 -8.60 30.19 -39.01
CA ASP A 299 -8.91 30.75 -37.69
C ASP A 299 -7.60 31.16 -37.01
N GLY A 300 -7.65 31.94 -35.93
CA GLY A 300 -6.44 32.35 -35.26
C GLY A 300 -6.65 33.31 -34.10
N LEU A 301 -5.54 33.90 -33.65
CA LEU A 301 -5.54 34.92 -32.60
C LEU A 301 -4.40 35.93 -32.79
N PRO A 302 -4.59 37.20 -32.40
CA PRO A 302 -3.53 38.20 -32.43
C PRO A 302 -2.59 37.94 -31.25
N LEU A 303 -1.29 38.09 -31.48
CA LEU A 303 -0.24 37.84 -30.49
C LEU A 303 0.53 39.10 -30.06
N THR A 304 0.17 40.25 -30.61
CA THR A 304 0.94 41.50 -30.44
C THR A 304 1.05 41.93 -28.97
N ASP A 305 0.00 41.73 -28.18
CA ASP A 305 -0.07 42.15 -26.76
C ASP A 305 0.83 41.33 -25.81
N GLY A 306 1.41 40.22 -26.28
CA GLY A 306 2.27 39.34 -25.48
C GLY A 306 1.54 38.53 -24.39
N GLN A 307 0.20 38.54 -24.34
CA GLN A 307 -0.54 37.83 -23.30
C GLN A 307 -0.65 36.33 -23.59
N THR A 308 0.11 35.53 -22.84
CA THR A 308 0.09 34.07 -22.98
C THR A 308 -1.20 33.41 -22.49
N SER A 309 -1.96 34.05 -21.60
CA SER A 309 -3.23 33.53 -21.07
C SER A 309 -4.29 33.33 -22.15
N GLY A 310 -4.35 34.25 -23.14
CA GLY A 310 -5.23 34.15 -24.30
C GLY A 310 -4.90 32.93 -25.16
N ILE A 311 -3.61 32.64 -25.34
CA ILE A 311 -3.12 31.48 -26.10
C ILE A 311 -3.58 30.17 -25.44
N TYR A 312 -3.31 29.99 -24.15
CA TYR A 312 -3.69 28.75 -23.46
C TYR A 312 -5.21 28.56 -23.38
N ARG A 313 -5.98 29.65 -23.32
CA ARG A 313 -7.44 29.60 -23.39
C ARG A 313 -7.91 29.16 -24.77
N TYR A 314 -7.33 29.70 -25.84
CA TYR A 314 -7.64 29.33 -27.23
C TYR A 314 -7.44 27.83 -27.49
N PHE A 315 -6.37 27.25 -26.94
CA PHE A 315 -6.09 25.81 -27.05
C PHE A 315 -6.83 24.94 -26.01
N GLY A 316 -7.60 25.53 -25.09
CA GLY A 316 -8.31 24.82 -24.03
C GLY A 316 -7.41 24.23 -22.95
N THR A 317 -6.17 24.68 -22.80
CA THR A 317 -5.18 24.04 -21.93
C THR A 317 -5.12 24.61 -20.50
N ASN A 318 -5.97 25.60 -20.20
CA ASN A 318 -6.08 26.26 -18.89
C ASN A 318 -6.80 25.41 -17.84
N ASN A 319 -7.98 24.89 -18.17
CA ASN A 319 -8.80 24.09 -17.27
C ASN A 319 -9.54 22.99 -18.03
N GLN A 320 -10.05 22.00 -17.29
CA GLN A 320 -10.71 20.82 -17.84
C GLN A 320 -12.01 21.14 -18.59
N SER A 321 -12.72 22.19 -18.18
CA SER A 321 -14.01 22.57 -18.76
C SER A 321 -13.81 23.17 -20.16
N ASP A 322 -12.87 24.11 -20.29
CA ASP A 322 -12.49 24.69 -21.58
C ASP A 322 -11.91 23.61 -22.51
N PHE A 323 -11.08 22.71 -21.96
CA PHE A 323 -10.53 21.58 -22.70
C PHE A 323 -11.64 20.70 -23.27
N TYR A 324 -12.58 20.26 -22.44
CA TYR A 324 -13.68 19.42 -22.88
C TYR A 324 -14.59 20.16 -23.86
N ALA A 325 -14.87 21.45 -23.66
CA ALA A 325 -15.70 22.24 -24.55
C ALA A 325 -15.14 22.29 -25.98
N ILE A 326 -13.82 22.49 -26.12
CA ILE A 326 -13.14 22.55 -27.44
C ILE A 326 -13.05 21.15 -28.06
N TYR A 327 -12.75 20.12 -27.27
CA TYR A 327 -12.47 18.78 -27.78
C TYR A 327 -13.65 17.79 -27.62
N LYS A 328 -14.86 18.28 -27.36
CA LYS A 328 -16.04 17.47 -27.04
C LYS A 328 -16.34 16.41 -28.10
N GLU A 329 -16.26 16.77 -29.37
CA GLU A 329 -16.51 15.88 -30.50
C GLU A 329 -15.49 14.73 -30.57
N TYR A 330 -14.25 14.97 -30.12
CA TYR A 330 -13.19 13.96 -30.11
C TYR A 330 -13.21 13.08 -28.85
N ILE A 331 -13.64 13.60 -27.70
CA ILE A 331 -13.65 12.89 -26.43
C ILE A 331 -14.97 12.13 -26.23
N GLY A 332 -16.11 12.78 -26.50
CA GLY A 332 -17.45 12.22 -26.26
C GLY A 332 -17.74 12.04 -24.77
N SER A 333 -18.44 10.96 -24.41
CA SER A 333 -18.72 10.58 -23.02
C SER A 333 -17.60 9.77 -22.35
N ARG A 334 -16.52 9.45 -23.07
CA ARG A 334 -15.44 8.59 -22.57
C ARG A 334 -14.65 9.29 -21.45
N PRO A 335 -14.21 8.56 -20.41
CA PRO A 335 -13.24 9.07 -19.47
C PRO A 335 -11.96 9.53 -20.17
N PHE A 336 -11.37 10.61 -19.68
CA PHE A 336 -10.12 11.16 -20.21
C PHE A 336 -9.25 11.73 -19.10
N ILE A 337 -7.94 11.78 -19.35
CA ILE A 337 -7.00 12.41 -18.43
C ILE A 337 -6.68 13.81 -18.96
N PHE A 338 -6.85 14.82 -18.10
CA PHE A 338 -6.42 16.19 -18.32
C PHE A 338 -5.52 16.63 -17.17
N ASN A 339 -4.30 17.05 -17.50
CA ASN A 339 -3.32 17.50 -16.51
C ASN A 339 -3.13 16.48 -15.38
N ARG A 340 -2.96 15.21 -15.78
CA ARG A 340 -2.81 14.03 -14.92
C ARG A 340 -4.01 13.68 -14.02
N THR A 341 -5.16 14.32 -14.22
CA THR A 341 -6.39 14.03 -13.50
C THR A 341 -7.42 13.39 -14.44
N LYS A 342 -8.07 12.31 -14.01
CA LYS A 342 -9.09 11.61 -14.80
C LYS A 342 -10.47 12.24 -14.57
N TYR A 343 -11.17 12.54 -15.67
CA TYR A 343 -12.51 13.12 -15.71
C TYR A 343 -13.41 12.30 -16.62
N GLU A 344 -14.72 12.39 -16.41
CA GLU A 344 -15.77 11.78 -17.23
C GLU A 344 -16.95 12.75 -17.37
N TRP A 345 -17.57 12.79 -18.55
CA TRP A 345 -18.76 13.62 -18.80
C TRP A 345 -20.03 12.84 -18.47
N THR A 346 -20.86 13.37 -17.57
CA THR A 346 -22.08 12.69 -17.09
C THR A 346 -23.30 12.93 -17.97
N GLY A 347 -23.20 13.80 -18.98
CA GLY A 347 -24.34 14.34 -19.73
C GLY A 347 -24.62 15.80 -19.37
N GLU A 348 -24.38 16.18 -18.11
CA GLU A 348 -24.65 17.53 -17.58
C GLU A 348 -23.36 18.25 -17.14
N GLU A 349 -22.42 17.54 -16.52
CA GLU A 349 -21.18 18.11 -16.00
C GLU A 349 -19.96 17.18 -16.15
N LEU A 350 -18.76 17.76 -15.99
CA LEU A 350 -17.52 16.99 -15.88
C LEU A 350 -17.31 16.52 -14.45
N LYS A 351 -17.36 15.21 -14.24
CA LYS A 351 -17.12 14.59 -12.94
C LYS A 351 -15.68 14.06 -12.84
N TYR A 352 -15.06 14.27 -11.68
CA TYR A 352 -13.75 13.72 -11.34
C TYR A 352 -13.83 12.21 -11.07
N VAL A 353 -12.83 11.45 -11.51
CA VAL A 353 -12.70 9.99 -11.28
C VAL A 353 -11.57 9.74 -10.27
N LYS A 354 -11.93 9.17 -9.11
CA LYS A 354 -11.05 8.89 -7.96
C LYS A 354 -9.90 7.94 -8.29
N SER A 355 -8.71 8.20 -7.74
CA SER A 355 -7.55 7.29 -7.79
C SER A 355 -7.79 6.00 -6.98
N GLU A 356 -7.64 4.82 -7.58
CA GLU A 356 -7.76 3.52 -6.87
C GLU A 356 -6.77 3.37 -5.71
N GLU A 357 -5.58 3.97 -5.82
CA GLU A 357 -4.58 3.95 -4.75
C GLU A 357 -5.03 4.71 -3.50
N ALA A 358 -5.87 5.74 -3.64
CA ALA A 358 -6.36 6.52 -2.52
C ALA A 358 -7.22 5.70 -1.56
N ASP A 359 -7.93 4.68 -2.08
CA ASP A 359 -8.75 3.80 -1.25
C ASP A 359 -7.90 2.96 -0.29
N ARG A 360 -6.62 2.70 -0.60
CA ARG A 360 -5.72 1.97 0.30
C ARG A 360 -5.30 2.79 1.50
N PHE A 361 -5.53 4.10 1.52
CA PHE A 361 -5.21 4.95 2.65
C PHE A 361 -6.48 5.34 3.41
N ALA A 362 -6.31 5.74 4.67
CA ALA A 362 -7.37 6.37 5.45
C ALA A 362 -6.77 7.35 6.45
N ARG A 363 -7.53 8.40 6.78
CA ARG A 363 -7.25 9.28 7.91
C ARG A 363 -8.22 8.94 9.04
N ILE A 364 -7.70 8.57 10.21
CA ILE A 364 -8.49 8.21 11.39
C ILE A 364 -8.16 9.19 12.52
N GLY A 365 -9.12 10.06 12.84
CA GLY A 365 -8.89 11.24 13.67
C GLY A 365 -7.78 12.11 13.05
N ILE A 366 -6.65 12.23 13.75
CA ILE A 366 -5.47 12.95 13.26
C ILE A 366 -4.42 12.06 12.57
N ASN A 367 -4.58 10.73 12.66
CA ASN A 367 -3.59 9.77 12.19
C ASN A 367 -3.85 9.36 10.73
N TRP A 368 -2.78 9.12 9.99
CA TRP A 368 -2.84 8.63 8.61
C TRP A 368 -2.31 7.21 8.56
N ILE A 369 -3.07 6.34 7.90
CA ILE A 369 -2.79 4.91 7.81
C ILE A 369 -2.86 4.42 6.36
N LYS A 370 -2.19 3.30 6.10
CA LYS A 370 -2.28 2.53 4.87
C LYS A 370 -2.74 1.12 5.19
N ARG A 371 -3.66 0.61 4.37
CA ARG A 371 -4.16 -0.76 4.37
C ARG A 371 -3.23 -1.58 3.49
N VAL A 372 -2.35 -2.33 4.13
CA VAL A 372 -1.35 -3.16 3.46
C VAL A 372 -1.86 -4.59 3.44
N ARG A 373 -1.87 -5.20 2.26
CA ARG A 373 -2.23 -6.61 2.10
C ARG A 373 -0.95 -7.43 2.03
N LEU A 374 -0.71 -8.25 3.03
CA LEU A 374 0.48 -9.09 3.12
C LEU A 374 0.07 -10.57 3.26
N PRO A 375 0.72 -11.49 2.54
CA PRO A 375 0.51 -12.91 2.77
C PRO A 375 1.08 -13.31 4.15
N ASN A 376 0.34 -14.14 4.87
CA ASN A 376 0.87 -14.84 6.03
C ASN A 376 1.68 -16.09 5.60
N HIS A 377 2.24 -16.81 6.58
CA HIS A 377 3.05 -18.03 6.33
C HIS A 377 2.29 -19.15 5.57
N ARG A 378 0.95 -19.06 5.47
CA ARG A 378 0.07 -20.03 4.79
C ARG A 378 -0.37 -19.56 3.40
N GLY A 379 0.22 -18.46 2.90
CA GLY A 379 -0.14 -17.83 1.63
C GLY A 379 -1.52 -17.16 1.62
N ILE A 380 -2.16 -16.99 2.78
CA ILE A 380 -3.44 -16.27 2.90
C ILE A 380 -3.14 -14.78 3.07
N THR A 381 -3.77 -13.95 2.25
CA THR A 381 -3.58 -12.49 2.32
C THR A 381 -4.39 -11.89 3.45
N GLU A 382 -3.72 -11.18 4.35
CA GLU A 382 -4.32 -10.45 5.46
C GLU A 382 -4.16 -8.95 5.24
N GLU A 383 -5.22 -8.18 5.56
CA GLU A 383 -5.15 -6.72 5.61
C GLU A 383 -4.57 -6.29 6.97
N ARG A 384 -3.52 -5.47 6.92
CA ARG A 384 -2.91 -4.83 8.09
C ARG A 384 -3.00 -3.33 7.97
N ILE A 385 -3.24 -2.69 9.10
CA ILE A 385 -3.28 -1.24 9.22
C ILE A 385 -1.91 -0.79 9.70
N GLU A 386 -1.19 -0.08 8.84
CA GLU A 386 0.11 0.47 9.15
C GLU A 386 0.05 2.00 9.19
N LYS A 387 0.81 2.60 10.11
CA LYS A 387 0.94 4.06 10.15
C LYS A 387 1.67 4.53 8.89
N TRP A 388 1.04 5.43 8.15
CA TRP A 388 1.60 5.97 6.91
C TRP A 388 1.43 7.48 6.90
N SER A 389 2.50 8.20 7.23
CA SER A 389 2.41 9.65 7.43
C SER A 389 2.11 10.38 6.12
N VAL A 390 1.54 11.58 6.22
CA VAL A 390 1.36 12.49 5.08
C VAL A 390 2.68 12.74 4.35
N THR A 391 3.79 12.80 5.08
CA THR A 391 5.13 12.98 4.52
C THR A 391 5.54 11.81 3.64
N GLU A 392 5.26 10.57 4.06
CA GLU A 392 5.55 9.39 3.24
C GLU A 392 4.65 9.34 2.00
N ILE A 393 3.35 9.67 2.13
CA ILE A 393 2.47 9.78 0.95
C ILE A 393 3.02 10.81 -0.06
N LYS A 394 3.57 11.94 0.41
CA LYS A 394 4.18 12.96 -0.45
C LYS A 394 5.52 12.52 -1.08
N ARG A 395 6.22 11.55 -0.47
CA ARG A 395 7.47 10.99 -1.00
C ARG A 395 7.21 9.84 -1.99
N ASP A 396 6.20 9.03 -1.70
CA ASP A 396 5.84 7.83 -2.47
C ASP A 396 5.15 8.16 -3.80
N TYR A 397 4.47 9.31 -3.89
CA TYR A 397 3.68 9.70 -5.06
C TYR A 397 4.09 11.08 -5.60
N PRO A 398 3.96 11.32 -6.92
CA PRO A 398 4.14 12.65 -7.51
C PRO A 398 3.33 13.73 -6.79
N LYS A 399 3.92 14.92 -6.58
CA LYS A 399 3.34 16.02 -5.78
C LYS A 399 1.82 16.24 -5.99
N HIS A 400 1.40 16.42 -7.25
CA HIS A 400 -0.01 16.65 -7.59
C HIS A 400 -0.93 15.48 -7.20
N GLN A 401 -0.48 14.23 -7.37
CA GLN A 401 -1.23 13.03 -6.98
C GLN A 401 -1.31 12.90 -5.46
N ALA A 402 -0.19 13.11 -4.76
CA ALA A 402 -0.16 13.08 -3.30
C ALA A 402 -1.08 14.15 -2.69
N GLU A 403 -0.99 15.40 -3.15
CA GLU A 403 -1.84 16.49 -2.69
C GLU A 403 -3.33 16.22 -2.95
N GLN A 404 -3.66 15.66 -4.12
CA GLN A 404 -5.03 15.26 -4.45
C GLN A 404 -5.53 14.14 -3.52
N MET A 405 -4.73 13.08 -3.31
CA MET A 405 -5.05 11.97 -2.41
C MET A 405 -5.31 12.49 -0.99
N ILE A 406 -4.37 13.27 -0.43
CA ILE A 406 -4.45 13.80 0.93
C ILE A 406 -5.67 14.74 1.11
N ASN A 407 -5.89 15.65 0.15
CA ASN A 407 -6.86 16.72 0.33
C ASN A 407 -8.30 16.28 0.01
N LYS A 408 -8.50 15.34 -0.92
CA LYS A 408 -9.82 15.01 -1.47
C LYS A 408 -10.16 13.52 -1.46
N ASP A 409 -9.23 12.65 -1.84
CA ASP A 409 -9.61 11.26 -2.17
C ASP A 409 -9.53 10.28 -0.98
N ILE A 410 -8.58 10.48 -0.07
CA ILE A 410 -8.36 9.57 1.07
C ILE A 410 -9.54 9.69 2.04
N PRO A 411 -10.26 8.59 2.33
CA PRO A 411 -11.41 8.59 3.24
C PRO A 411 -11.00 8.98 4.67
N ARG A 412 -11.91 9.69 5.35
CA ARG A 412 -11.69 10.23 6.70
C ARG A 412 -12.70 9.63 7.66
N PHE A 413 -12.22 9.24 8.83
CA PHE A 413 -12.98 8.60 9.90
C PHE A 413 -12.65 9.28 11.23
N ASP A 414 -13.60 9.29 12.16
CA ASP A 414 -13.42 9.94 13.47
C ASP A 414 -12.65 9.06 14.47
N GLY A 415 -12.74 7.74 14.29
CA GLY A 415 -12.08 6.77 15.16
C GLY A 415 -12.17 5.35 14.61
N PHE A 416 -11.80 4.38 15.46
CA PHE A 416 -11.96 2.97 15.18
C PHE A 416 -13.28 2.45 15.76
N PHE A 417 -13.85 1.46 15.09
CA PHE A 417 -14.97 0.67 15.57
C PHE A 417 -14.68 -0.80 15.29
N SER A 418 -15.32 -1.71 16.01
CA SER A 418 -15.23 -3.15 15.72
C SER A 418 -16.65 -3.70 15.74
N LEU A 419 -17.12 -4.20 14.59
CA LEU A 419 -18.41 -4.88 14.48
C LEU A 419 -18.26 -6.07 13.52
N PRO A 420 -18.47 -7.30 13.99
CA PRO A 420 -18.38 -8.46 13.12
C PRO A 420 -19.59 -8.51 12.18
N SER A 421 -19.31 -8.80 10.92
CA SER A 421 -20.33 -9.06 9.90
C SER A 421 -19.73 -9.95 8.82
N TRP A 422 -20.18 -11.19 8.77
CA TRP A 422 -19.63 -12.21 7.87
C TRP A 422 -20.22 -12.15 6.47
N ASP A 423 -21.45 -11.68 6.34
CA ASP A 423 -22.12 -11.47 5.05
C ASP A 423 -21.54 -10.24 4.34
N PRO A 424 -20.92 -10.39 3.16
CA PRO A 424 -20.41 -9.27 2.37
C PRO A 424 -21.47 -8.22 2.03
N LYS A 425 -22.76 -8.61 1.91
CA LYS A 425 -23.87 -7.68 1.62
C LYS A 425 -24.24 -6.83 2.84
N GLY A 426 -24.12 -7.41 4.03
CA GLY A 426 -24.38 -6.72 5.30
C GLY A 426 -23.18 -5.93 5.83
N TYR A 427 -21.97 -6.27 5.38
CA TYR A 427 -20.73 -5.66 5.84
C TYR A 427 -20.64 -4.16 5.49
N ARG A 428 -20.16 -3.36 6.44
CA ARG A 428 -19.88 -1.93 6.24
C ARG A 428 -18.52 -1.59 6.80
N ARG A 429 -17.67 -0.99 5.95
CA ARG A 429 -16.35 -0.49 6.37
C ARG A 429 -16.48 0.77 7.24
N THR A 430 -17.52 1.58 7.01
CA THR A 430 -17.83 2.78 7.79
C THR A 430 -19.03 2.53 8.69
N ILE A 431 -18.85 2.68 10.00
CA ILE A 431 -19.91 2.51 11.01
C ILE A 431 -19.89 3.74 11.91
N TYR A 432 -20.99 4.51 11.94
CA TYR A 432 -21.10 5.76 12.70
C TYR A 432 -19.94 6.77 12.45
N GLY A 433 -19.42 6.84 11.21
CA GLY A 433 -18.26 7.68 10.88
C GLY A 433 -16.90 7.11 11.32
N CYS A 434 -16.87 5.95 11.97
CA CYS A 434 -15.66 5.24 12.39
C CYS A 434 -15.26 4.14 11.40
N TYR A 435 -13.96 3.82 11.39
CA TYR A 435 -13.36 2.76 10.60
C TYR A 435 -13.61 1.40 11.27
N ASN A 436 -14.32 0.49 10.60
CA ASN A 436 -14.52 -0.86 11.08
C ASN A 436 -13.24 -1.70 10.92
N LEU A 437 -12.67 -2.10 12.05
CA LEU A 437 -11.47 -2.93 12.16
C LEU A 437 -11.73 -4.40 11.76
N MET A 438 -12.97 -4.86 11.86
CA MET A 438 -13.32 -6.21 11.43
C MET A 438 -13.53 -6.28 9.92
N GLU A 439 -13.26 -7.45 9.38
CA GLU A 439 -13.33 -7.75 7.95
C GLU A 439 -14.45 -8.77 7.66
N PRO A 440 -15.08 -8.72 6.48
CA PRO A 440 -15.96 -9.81 6.06
C PRO A 440 -15.15 -11.10 5.89
N LEU A 441 -15.82 -12.25 5.86
CA LEU A 441 -15.14 -13.50 5.54
C LEU A 441 -14.61 -13.44 4.11
N MET A 442 -13.40 -13.96 3.90
CA MET A 442 -12.80 -14.04 2.57
C MET A 442 -13.34 -15.22 1.74
N TRP A 443 -14.03 -16.15 2.39
CA TRP A 443 -14.52 -17.39 1.82
C TRP A 443 -15.94 -17.18 1.28
N ASP A 444 -16.16 -17.61 0.05
CA ASP A 444 -17.49 -17.65 -0.56
C ASP A 444 -18.20 -18.95 -0.13
N PRO A 445 -19.33 -18.91 0.61
CA PRO A 445 -20.02 -20.11 1.08
C PRO A 445 -20.53 -20.96 -0.07
N LYS A 446 -20.18 -22.25 -0.09
CA LYS A 446 -20.58 -23.19 -1.16
C LYS A 446 -20.97 -24.54 -0.59
N PRO A 447 -22.08 -25.17 -1.00
CA PRO A 447 -22.40 -26.53 -0.58
C PRO A 447 -21.27 -27.52 -0.91
N GLY A 448 -20.99 -28.46 -0.01
CA GLY A 448 -19.94 -29.46 -0.19
C GLY A 448 -19.80 -30.40 1.01
N ARG A 449 -18.88 -31.37 0.89
CA ARG A 449 -18.53 -32.30 1.96
C ARG A 449 -17.59 -31.64 2.96
N ILE A 450 -17.79 -31.94 4.25
CA ILE A 450 -17.03 -31.41 5.39
C ILE A 450 -16.61 -32.54 6.35
N ASP A 451 -16.45 -33.76 5.81
CA ASP A 451 -16.22 -34.96 6.62
C ASP A 451 -14.93 -34.88 7.42
N THR A 452 -13.87 -34.28 6.84
CA THR A 452 -12.59 -34.11 7.53
C THR A 452 -12.75 -33.14 8.70
N THR A 453 -13.43 -32.02 8.47
CA THR A 453 -13.71 -31.00 9.48
C THR A 453 -14.58 -31.55 10.61
N LEU A 454 -15.66 -32.26 10.29
CA LEU A 454 -16.52 -32.89 11.28
C LEU A 454 -15.77 -33.95 12.09
N GLY A 455 -14.99 -34.81 11.42
CA GLY A 455 -14.15 -35.81 12.08
C GLY A 455 -13.12 -35.17 13.02
N PHE A 456 -12.51 -34.06 12.60
CA PHE A 456 -11.55 -33.31 13.40
C PHE A 456 -12.19 -32.64 14.63
N VAL A 457 -13.32 -31.95 14.46
CA VAL A 457 -14.08 -31.37 15.58
C VAL A 457 -14.57 -32.47 16.53
N LYS A 458 -15.01 -33.62 15.98
CA LYS A 458 -15.45 -34.78 16.78
C LYS A 458 -14.31 -35.38 17.60
N HIS A 459 -13.11 -35.48 17.03
CA HIS A 459 -11.92 -35.92 17.75
C HIS A 459 -11.59 -35.02 18.94
N LEU A 460 -11.65 -33.69 18.73
CA LEU A 460 -11.32 -32.72 19.79
C LEU A 460 -12.34 -32.72 20.92
N PHE A 461 -13.62 -32.65 20.58
CA PHE A 461 -14.69 -32.44 21.55
C PHE A 461 -15.34 -33.73 22.06
N GLN A 462 -15.19 -34.85 21.35
CA GLN A 462 -15.69 -36.18 21.76
C GLN A 462 -17.20 -36.21 22.07
N GLY A 463 -17.71 -37.35 22.54
CA GLY A 463 -19.11 -37.52 22.93
C GLY A 463 -19.93 -38.40 21.98
N GLU A 464 -21.24 -38.39 22.12
CA GLU A 464 -22.17 -39.31 21.45
C GLU A 464 -22.89 -38.68 20.24
N GLY A 465 -22.95 -37.35 20.14
CA GLY A 465 -23.60 -36.67 19.02
C GLY A 465 -22.97 -37.01 17.67
N LYS A 466 -23.75 -37.04 16.60
CA LYS A 466 -23.29 -37.42 15.25
C LYS A 466 -23.79 -36.45 14.20
N VAL A 467 -22.98 -36.22 13.18
CA VAL A 467 -23.38 -35.54 11.95
C VAL A 467 -22.92 -36.43 10.81
N GLU A 468 -23.87 -37.03 10.10
CA GLU A 468 -23.62 -38.04 9.08
C GLU A 468 -24.17 -37.57 7.74
N TRP A 469 -23.43 -37.86 6.67
CA TRP A 469 -23.87 -37.52 5.32
C TRP A 469 -24.94 -38.49 4.85
N ASP A 470 -26.10 -37.96 4.45
CA ASP A 470 -27.14 -38.72 3.77
C ASP A 470 -26.88 -38.71 2.26
N GLU A 471 -26.55 -39.86 1.69
CA GLU A 471 -26.24 -39.97 0.26
C GLU A 471 -27.46 -39.77 -0.65
N GLU A 472 -28.68 -40.01 -0.16
CA GLU A 472 -29.91 -39.86 -0.95
C GLU A 472 -30.35 -38.40 -1.03
N GLU A 473 -30.42 -37.74 0.13
CA GLU A 473 -30.86 -36.34 0.24
C GLU A 473 -29.71 -35.35 -0.03
N LYS A 474 -28.46 -35.83 -0.06
CA LYS A 474 -27.24 -35.02 -0.21
C LYS A 474 -27.15 -33.89 0.82
N VAL A 475 -27.51 -34.20 2.06
CA VAL A 475 -27.46 -33.29 3.21
C VAL A 475 -26.87 -34.00 4.42
N TYR A 476 -26.33 -33.23 5.36
CA TYR A 476 -25.91 -33.77 6.65
C TYR A 476 -27.11 -33.91 7.59
N LYS A 477 -27.30 -35.11 8.15
CA LYS A 477 -28.28 -35.39 9.21
C LYS A 477 -27.57 -35.39 10.57
N GLU A 478 -28.11 -34.60 11.50
CA GLU A 478 -27.54 -34.42 12.83
C GLU A 478 -28.36 -35.16 13.89
N THR A 479 -27.67 -35.93 14.73
CA THR A 479 -28.18 -36.48 15.98
C THR A 479 -27.48 -35.77 17.14
N ALA A 480 -28.20 -34.87 17.78
CA ALA A 480 -27.71 -34.01 18.86
C ALA A 480 -28.24 -34.48 20.22
N TYR A 481 -27.38 -34.44 21.24
CA TYR A 481 -27.75 -34.76 22.62
C TYR A 481 -27.48 -33.57 23.54
N LYS A 482 -28.38 -33.36 24.50
CA LYS A 482 -28.19 -32.32 25.52
C LYS A 482 -27.07 -32.74 26.48
N GLY A 483 -26.14 -31.84 26.76
CA GLY A 483 -24.98 -32.12 27.62
C GLY A 483 -23.82 -32.82 26.92
N ASP A 484 -23.93 -33.08 25.62
CA ASP A 484 -22.90 -33.74 24.83
C ASP A 484 -21.84 -32.74 24.32
N GLN A 485 -20.57 -33.05 24.57
CA GLN A 485 -19.46 -32.13 24.31
C GLN A 485 -19.34 -31.77 22.82
N PHE A 486 -19.52 -32.72 21.90
CA PHE A 486 -19.51 -32.45 20.46
C PHE A 486 -20.71 -31.61 20.01
N THR A 487 -21.91 -31.93 20.50
CA THR A 487 -23.12 -31.15 20.21
C THR A 487 -22.96 -29.69 20.66
N ILE A 488 -22.40 -29.47 21.85
CA ILE A 488 -22.13 -28.14 22.41
C ILE A 488 -21.10 -27.40 21.59
N ALA A 489 -20.03 -28.07 21.17
CA ALA A 489 -19.00 -27.47 20.33
C ALA A 489 -19.53 -27.06 18.95
N LEU A 490 -20.37 -27.88 18.32
CA LEU A 490 -21.02 -27.54 17.06
C LEU A 490 -21.96 -26.35 17.20
N ASP A 491 -22.78 -26.29 18.25
CA ASP A 491 -23.62 -25.14 18.54
C ASP A 491 -22.78 -23.89 18.81
N TYR A 492 -21.71 -24.00 19.58
CA TYR A 492 -20.77 -22.91 19.83
C TYR A 492 -20.24 -22.34 18.51
N LEU A 493 -19.70 -23.19 17.62
CA LEU A 493 -19.18 -22.76 16.33
C LEU A 493 -20.27 -22.16 15.42
N THR A 494 -21.48 -22.70 15.49
CA THR A 494 -22.66 -22.17 14.76
C THR A 494 -23.07 -20.80 15.27
N ILE A 495 -23.05 -20.58 16.59
CA ILE A 495 -23.37 -19.28 17.21
C ILE A 495 -22.34 -18.22 16.82
N LEU A 496 -21.05 -18.55 16.82
CA LEU A 496 -20.00 -17.63 16.36
C LEU A 496 -20.25 -17.16 14.93
N HIS A 497 -20.78 -18.04 14.08
CA HIS A 497 -21.08 -17.74 12.69
C HIS A 497 -22.42 -16.99 12.50
N GLN A 498 -23.53 -17.52 13.03
CA GLN A 498 -24.87 -16.94 12.82
C GLN A 498 -25.16 -15.71 13.69
N HIS A 499 -24.52 -15.61 14.86
CA HIS A 499 -24.76 -14.57 15.86
C HIS A 499 -23.45 -13.98 16.39
N PRO A 500 -22.61 -13.37 15.53
CA PRO A 500 -21.25 -13.00 15.93
C PRO A 500 -21.18 -11.92 17.03
N THR A 501 -22.24 -11.17 17.28
CA THR A 501 -22.28 -10.21 18.41
C THR A 501 -22.55 -10.88 19.76
N GLN A 502 -22.91 -12.18 19.77
CA GLN A 502 -23.26 -12.93 20.96
C GLN A 502 -22.02 -13.44 21.69
N LYS A 503 -21.94 -13.16 23.00
CA LYS A 503 -20.91 -13.72 23.88
C LYS A 503 -21.20 -15.18 24.21
N THR A 504 -20.16 -15.98 24.36
CA THR A 504 -20.24 -17.41 24.71
C THR A 504 -19.21 -17.75 25.78
N PHE A 505 -19.26 -18.97 26.31
CA PHE A 505 -18.20 -19.50 27.17
C PHE A 505 -16.87 -19.63 26.42
N VAL A 506 -15.80 -19.99 27.15
CA VAL A 506 -14.44 -20.21 26.65
C VAL A 506 -14.14 -21.71 26.61
N PRO A 507 -13.95 -22.30 25.41
CA PRO A 507 -13.42 -23.64 25.29
C PRO A 507 -11.98 -23.70 25.78
N CYS A 508 -11.70 -24.65 26.66
CA CYS A 508 -10.38 -24.93 27.22
C CYS A 508 -9.99 -26.37 26.85
N LEU A 509 -9.22 -26.52 25.76
CA LEU A 509 -8.75 -27.82 25.29
C LEU A 509 -7.47 -28.19 26.04
N VAL A 510 -7.52 -29.29 26.80
CA VAL A 510 -6.40 -29.72 27.62
C VAL A 510 -5.99 -31.15 27.32
N SER A 511 -4.68 -31.44 27.32
CA SER A 511 -4.19 -32.81 27.24
C SER A 511 -2.73 -32.90 27.69
N LYS A 512 -2.37 -33.98 28.41
CA LYS A 512 -0.97 -34.26 28.79
C LYS A 512 -0.12 -34.68 27.59
N ASP A 513 -0.76 -35.15 26.53
CA ASP A 513 -0.10 -35.64 25.34
C ASP A 513 0.13 -34.50 24.33
N GLN A 514 1.28 -34.51 23.69
CA GLN A 514 1.55 -33.68 22.51
C GLN A 514 0.86 -34.27 21.27
N LYS A 515 0.71 -33.47 20.21
CA LYS A 515 0.15 -33.89 18.91
C LYS A 515 -1.31 -34.34 18.96
N THR A 516 -2.14 -33.62 19.73
CA THR A 516 -3.58 -33.91 19.88
C THR A 516 -4.47 -33.10 18.93
N GLY A 517 -3.89 -32.19 18.13
CA GLY A 517 -4.63 -31.29 17.21
C GLY A 517 -5.11 -29.97 17.82
N LYS A 518 -4.72 -29.63 19.06
CA LYS A 518 -5.14 -28.40 19.77
C LYS A 518 -4.71 -27.12 19.05
N SER A 519 -3.42 -26.97 18.77
CA SER A 519 -2.89 -25.81 18.05
C SER A 519 -3.48 -25.73 16.64
N THR A 520 -3.56 -26.87 15.93
CA THR A 520 -4.20 -26.97 14.60
C THR A 520 -5.65 -26.46 14.61
N PHE A 521 -6.40 -26.64 15.70
CA PHE A 521 -7.76 -26.10 15.83
C PHE A 521 -7.78 -24.56 15.90
N LEU A 522 -6.92 -23.97 16.73
CA LEU A 522 -6.79 -22.51 16.82
C LEU A 522 -6.37 -21.92 15.47
N GLU A 523 -5.42 -22.59 14.83
CA GLU A 523 -4.91 -22.22 13.52
C GLU A 523 -5.98 -22.29 12.43
N TRP A 524 -6.76 -23.37 12.41
CA TRP A 524 -7.88 -23.55 11.49
C TRP A 524 -8.97 -22.49 11.69
N LEU A 525 -9.32 -22.15 12.94
CA LEU A 525 -10.24 -21.05 13.21
C LEU A 525 -9.72 -19.71 12.72
N CYS A 526 -8.41 -19.46 12.84
CA CYS A 526 -7.79 -18.28 12.23
C CYS A 526 -7.85 -18.32 10.70
N MET A 527 -7.86 -19.49 10.05
CA MET A 527 -8.13 -19.58 8.61
C MET A 527 -9.59 -19.26 8.30
N VAL A 528 -10.55 -19.81 9.04
CA VAL A 528 -11.98 -19.57 8.84
C VAL A 528 -12.28 -18.07 8.95
N TYR A 529 -11.81 -17.41 10.01
CA TYR A 529 -12.08 -15.99 10.28
C TYR A 529 -11.01 -15.03 9.73
N ASN A 530 -9.99 -15.55 9.03
CA ASN A 530 -8.87 -14.82 8.42
C ASN A 530 -8.30 -13.70 9.32
N GLY A 531 -8.26 -12.45 8.83
CA GLY A 531 -7.76 -11.28 9.55
C GLY A 531 -8.50 -10.97 10.85
N ASN A 532 -9.61 -11.65 11.17
CA ASN A 532 -10.30 -11.52 12.44
C ASN A 532 -9.84 -12.55 13.50
N GLY A 533 -8.86 -13.43 13.22
CA GLY A 533 -8.31 -14.37 14.18
C GLY A 533 -6.86 -14.06 14.58
N ILE A 534 -6.45 -14.50 15.77
CA ILE A 534 -5.04 -14.51 16.19
C ILE A 534 -4.77 -15.64 17.19
N VAL A 535 -3.58 -16.23 17.12
CA VAL A 535 -3.04 -17.13 18.15
C VAL A 535 -1.91 -16.41 18.87
N LEU A 536 -1.96 -16.40 20.20
CA LEU A 536 -1.02 -15.70 21.08
C LEU A 536 -0.37 -16.70 22.03
N ASN A 537 0.91 -16.46 22.32
CA ASN A 537 1.57 -17.03 23.48
C ASN A 537 1.42 -16.11 24.72
N ASN A 538 1.88 -16.58 25.88
CA ASN A 538 1.72 -15.89 27.16
C ASN A 538 2.35 -14.47 27.16
N ASP A 539 3.56 -14.33 26.60
CA ASP A 539 4.28 -13.05 26.54
C ASP A 539 3.56 -12.03 25.64
N GLN A 540 3.07 -12.47 24.48
CA GLN A 540 2.35 -11.62 23.54
C GLN A 540 1.01 -11.12 24.12
N PHE A 541 0.36 -11.92 24.96
CA PHE A 541 -0.88 -11.53 25.64
C PHE A 541 -0.64 -10.52 26.79
N LYS A 542 0.54 -10.60 27.44
CA LYS A 542 0.94 -9.77 28.58
C LYS A 542 1.46 -8.38 28.20
N LYS A 543 1.80 -8.13 26.93
CA LYS A 543 2.25 -6.80 26.46
C LYS A 543 1.19 -5.71 26.68
N ASN A 544 1.65 -4.51 27.00
CA ASN A 544 0.79 -3.32 27.21
C ASN A 544 0.06 -2.92 25.92
N PHE A 545 0.77 -2.85 24.79
CA PHE A 545 0.14 -2.64 23.48
C PHE A 545 -0.67 -3.87 23.09
N ASN A 546 -1.98 -3.72 22.96
CA ASN A 546 -2.92 -4.81 22.71
C ASN A 546 -3.61 -4.76 21.35
N ALA A 547 -3.29 -3.77 20.51
CA ALA A 547 -3.95 -3.59 19.21
C ALA A 547 -3.84 -4.79 18.26
N HIS A 548 -2.83 -5.65 18.45
CA HIS A 548 -2.68 -6.89 17.67
C HIS A 548 -3.84 -7.89 17.89
N TRP A 549 -4.50 -7.85 19.05
CA TRP A 549 -5.61 -8.76 19.38
C TRP A 549 -6.91 -8.08 19.83
N ALA A 550 -6.89 -6.81 20.27
CA ALA A 550 -8.05 -6.14 20.87
C ALA A 550 -9.29 -6.07 19.96
N SER A 551 -9.09 -6.00 18.65
CA SER A 551 -10.16 -5.98 17.65
C SER A 551 -10.47 -7.35 17.03
N LYS A 552 -9.75 -8.41 17.40
CA LYS A 552 -9.91 -9.75 16.82
C LYS A 552 -11.16 -10.43 17.37
N PHE A 553 -11.80 -11.22 16.51
CA PHE A 553 -12.94 -12.06 16.81
C PHE A 553 -12.54 -13.37 17.49
N ILE A 554 -11.55 -14.08 16.95
CA ILE A 554 -10.98 -15.28 17.60
C ILE A 554 -9.65 -14.92 18.24
N ILE A 555 -9.51 -15.21 19.53
CA ILE A 555 -8.28 -15.03 20.29
C ILE A 555 -7.90 -16.39 20.90
N GLY A 556 -7.02 -17.11 20.20
CA GLY A 556 -6.46 -18.36 20.66
C GLY A 556 -5.27 -18.13 21.60
N LEU A 557 -5.27 -18.74 22.77
CA LEU A 557 -4.13 -18.75 23.68
C LEU A 557 -3.50 -20.14 23.63
N ASP A 558 -2.32 -20.23 22.99
CA ASP A 558 -1.54 -21.47 22.94
C ASP A 558 -0.47 -21.44 24.04
N GLU A 559 -0.27 -22.58 24.70
CA GLU A 559 0.59 -22.75 25.89
C GLU A 559 0.15 -21.95 27.14
N GLY A 560 -1.07 -22.20 27.61
CA GLY A 560 -1.59 -21.59 28.83
C GLY A 560 -1.07 -22.21 30.15
N PHE A 561 0.17 -21.93 30.53
CA PHE A 561 0.50 -21.72 31.96
C PHE A 561 0.22 -20.24 32.24
N LEU A 562 -1.06 -19.90 32.45
CA LEU A 562 -1.35 -18.69 33.23
C LEU A 562 -0.72 -18.95 34.59
N ASP A 563 0.10 -18.03 35.10
CA ASP A 563 0.73 -18.21 36.41
C ASP A 563 -0.40 -18.53 37.41
N VAL A 564 -0.47 -19.78 37.88
CA VAL A 564 -1.57 -20.34 38.68
C VAL A 564 -1.77 -19.54 39.98
N GLU A 565 -0.81 -18.66 40.29
CA GLU A 565 -0.71 -17.82 41.47
C GLU A 565 -1.27 -16.40 41.26
N LYS A 566 -1.44 -15.90 40.03
CA LYS A 566 -1.85 -14.51 39.77
C LYS A 566 -3.36 -14.40 39.57
N LYS A 567 -4.09 -14.23 40.67
CA LYS A 567 -5.53 -13.87 40.70
C LYS A 567 -5.92 -12.79 39.69
N ALA A 568 -5.03 -11.80 39.47
CA ALA A 568 -5.24 -10.71 38.51
C ALA A 568 -5.44 -11.18 37.06
N GLU A 569 -4.69 -12.20 36.59
CA GLU A 569 -4.80 -12.69 35.21
C GLU A 569 -6.14 -13.42 34.98
N ARG A 570 -6.56 -14.22 35.97
CA ARG A 570 -7.86 -14.89 35.97
C ARG A 570 -9.01 -13.89 35.89
N GLU A 571 -8.99 -12.87 36.75
CA GLU A 571 -10.04 -11.84 36.73
C GLU A 571 -10.04 -11.05 35.41
N ARG A 572 -8.87 -10.79 34.82
CA ARG A 572 -8.77 -10.19 33.48
C ARG A 572 -9.46 -11.05 32.41
N LEU A 573 -9.23 -12.36 32.39
CA LEU A 573 -9.89 -13.25 31.43
C LEU A 573 -11.40 -13.31 31.65
N LYS A 574 -11.85 -13.43 32.91
CA LYS A 574 -13.29 -13.38 33.27
C LYS A 574 -13.95 -12.10 32.78
N GLN A 575 -13.28 -10.96 32.92
CA GLN A 575 -13.75 -9.67 32.42
C GLN A 575 -13.85 -9.69 30.90
N MET A 576 -12.83 -10.19 30.18
CA MET A 576 -12.80 -10.22 28.71
C MET A 576 -13.95 -11.04 28.11
N VAL A 577 -14.26 -12.23 28.63
CA VAL A 577 -15.41 -13.06 28.15
C VAL A 577 -16.72 -12.26 28.12
N THR A 578 -16.79 -11.29 29.02
CA THR A 578 -17.98 -10.56 29.40
C THR A 578 -17.93 -9.08 28.96
N ALA A 579 -16.79 -8.61 28.48
CA ALA A 579 -16.60 -7.20 28.17
C ALA A 579 -17.47 -6.79 26.97
N LYS A 580 -18.05 -5.59 27.06
CA LYS A 580 -18.73 -4.92 25.94
C LYS A 580 -17.75 -4.03 25.16
N GLU A 581 -16.72 -3.55 25.82
CA GLU A 581 -15.71 -2.63 25.27
C GLU A 581 -14.33 -3.05 25.76
N ILE A 582 -13.31 -2.68 24.98
CA ILE A 582 -11.91 -2.83 25.35
C ILE A 582 -11.16 -1.54 25.01
N PHE A 583 -10.21 -1.17 25.86
CA PHE A 583 -9.28 -0.09 25.57
C PHE A 583 -8.21 -0.60 24.61
N MET A 584 -8.23 -0.10 23.38
CA MET A 584 -7.24 -0.43 22.36
C MET A 584 -6.07 0.56 22.45
N GLU A 585 -4.87 0.03 22.63
CA GLU A 585 -3.61 0.78 22.70
C GLU A 585 -2.74 0.47 21.49
N LEU A 586 -2.60 1.46 20.60
CA LEU A 586 -1.79 1.42 19.39
C LEU A 586 -0.50 2.21 19.61
N LYS A 587 0.62 1.74 19.06
CA LYS A 587 1.91 2.43 19.22
C LYS A 587 1.85 3.84 18.63
N GLY A 588 1.99 4.86 19.50
CA GLY A 588 1.98 6.26 19.10
C GLY A 588 0.61 6.81 18.69
N ILE A 589 -0.48 6.19 19.16
CA ILE A 589 -1.86 6.67 19.08
C ILE A 589 -2.47 6.57 20.48
N ASP A 590 -3.25 7.58 20.87
CA ASP A 590 -3.92 7.59 22.18
C ASP A 590 -4.82 6.36 22.38
N VAL A 591 -4.85 5.86 23.62
CA VAL A 591 -5.72 4.75 24.02
C VAL A 591 -7.18 5.15 23.83
N LYS A 592 -7.95 4.32 23.12
CA LYS A 592 -9.39 4.56 22.89
C LYS A 592 -10.23 3.32 23.20
N PRO A 593 -11.39 3.46 23.84
CA PRO A 593 -12.33 2.36 23.98
C PRO A 593 -12.96 2.05 22.62
N ILE A 594 -13.05 0.76 22.31
CA ILE A 594 -13.79 0.26 21.15
C ILE A 594 -14.75 -0.86 21.59
N PRO A 595 -15.88 -1.07 20.90
CA PRO A 595 -16.71 -2.24 21.12
C PRO A 595 -15.90 -3.54 21.00
N TYR A 596 -16.12 -4.47 21.92
CA TYR A 596 -15.35 -5.71 22.01
C TYR A 596 -16.21 -6.92 21.69
N PHE A 597 -15.83 -7.66 20.65
CA PHE A 597 -16.52 -8.85 20.18
C PHE A 597 -15.65 -10.12 20.20
N GLY A 598 -14.47 -10.08 20.82
CA GLY A 598 -13.57 -11.23 20.85
C GLY A 598 -14.07 -12.41 21.68
N HIS A 599 -13.74 -13.61 21.21
CA HIS A 599 -13.98 -14.92 21.81
C HIS A 599 -12.65 -15.61 22.10
N LEU A 600 -12.45 -15.95 23.37
CA LEU A 600 -11.24 -16.62 23.84
C LEU A 600 -11.37 -18.14 23.65
N ILE A 601 -10.27 -18.76 23.26
CA ILE A 601 -10.11 -20.22 23.23
C ILE A 601 -8.74 -20.55 23.80
N ILE A 602 -8.68 -21.45 24.77
CA ILE A 602 -7.45 -21.75 25.52
C ILE A 602 -7.01 -23.19 25.22
N CYS A 603 -5.73 -23.35 24.90
CA CYS A 603 -5.09 -24.66 24.75
C CYS A 603 -3.98 -24.82 25.78
N SER A 604 -3.96 -25.95 26.49
CA SER A 604 -2.89 -26.25 27.46
C SER A 604 -2.46 -27.71 27.40
N ASN A 605 -1.18 -27.92 27.72
CA ASN A 605 -0.62 -29.25 27.90
C ASN A 605 -0.72 -29.75 29.36
N ASP A 606 -1.11 -28.88 30.30
CA ASP A 606 -1.41 -29.28 31.67
C ASP A 606 -2.93 -29.43 31.86
N ALA A 607 -3.39 -30.68 31.90
CA ALA A 607 -4.80 -30.98 32.09
C ALA A 607 -5.31 -30.68 33.50
N ASP A 608 -4.44 -30.77 34.50
CA ASP A 608 -4.85 -30.73 35.91
C ASP A 608 -4.58 -29.34 36.55
N ASN A 609 -3.69 -28.51 35.98
CA ASN A 609 -3.35 -27.17 36.49
C ASN A 609 -3.56 -26.03 35.48
N LEU A 610 -4.67 -26.02 34.73
CA LEU A 610 -4.96 -24.93 33.77
C LEU A 610 -5.05 -23.55 34.45
N MET A 611 -5.90 -23.45 35.47
CA MET A 611 -6.05 -22.29 36.36
C MET A 611 -6.95 -22.66 37.55
N LYS A 612 -6.91 -21.89 38.64
CA LYS A 612 -7.83 -22.07 39.78
C LYS A 612 -9.27 -21.78 39.37
N MET A 613 -10.09 -22.83 39.31
CA MET A 613 -11.52 -22.76 39.02
C MET A 613 -12.36 -22.89 40.30
N GLU A 614 -13.43 -22.11 40.38
CA GLU A 614 -14.42 -22.12 41.46
C GLU A 614 -15.71 -22.77 40.92
N GLU A 615 -16.53 -23.39 41.76
CA GLU A 615 -17.77 -24.07 41.32
C GLU A 615 -18.78 -23.09 40.69
N GLU A 616 -18.73 -21.83 41.09
CA GLU A 616 -19.59 -20.77 40.59
C GLU A 616 -19.14 -20.24 39.22
N ASP A 617 -18.02 -20.73 38.67
CA ASP A 617 -17.44 -20.21 37.43
C ASP A 617 -18.03 -20.85 36.17
N THR A 618 -19.08 -20.22 35.67
CA THR A 618 -19.90 -20.68 34.54
C THR A 618 -19.39 -20.26 33.16
N ARG A 619 -18.09 -19.94 33.02
CA ARG A 619 -17.50 -19.40 31.79
C ARG A 619 -16.62 -20.37 31.02
N TRP A 620 -16.25 -21.50 31.62
CA TRP A 620 -15.21 -22.39 31.09
C TRP A 620 -15.81 -23.70 30.64
N PHE A 621 -15.48 -24.12 29.43
CA PHE A 621 -15.81 -25.44 28.91
C PHE A 621 -14.52 -26.23 28.75
N VAL A 622 -14.18 -27.03 29.76
CA VAL A 622 -12.91 -27.77 29.80
C VAL A 622 -13.06 -29.12 29.14
N VAL A 623 -12.29 -29.39 28.10
CA VAL A 623 -12.36 -30.64 27.35
C VAL A 623 -11.00 -31.31 27.35
N LYS A 624 -10.96 -32.55 27.84
CA LYS A 624 -9.76 -33.37 27.80
C LYS A 624 -9.64 -34.05 26.44
N VAL A 625 -8.68 -33.62 25.63
CA VAL A 625 -8.47 -34.13 24.28
C VAL A 625 -7.63 -35.41 24.31
N LYS A 626 -8.09 -36.46 23.65
CA LYS A 626 -7.32 -37.72 23.50
C LYS A 626 -6.22 -37.56 22.47
N LYS A 627 -5.16 -38.36 22.61
CA LYS A 627 -4.12 -38.49 21.58
C LYS A 627 -4.71 -39.07 20.31
N THR A 628 -4.26 -38.56 19.16
CA THR A 628 -4.67 -39.08 17.86
C THR A 628 -3.86 -40.32 17.52
N ASP A 629 -4.51 -41.41 17.10
CA ASP A 629 -3.84 -42.67 16.74
C ASP A 629 -3.17 -42.62 15.35
N LYS A 630 -3.62 -41.71 14.47
CA LYS A 630 -3.12 -41.53 13.10
C LYS A 630 -2.85 -40.05 12.83
N GLU A 631 -1.61 -39.71 12.52
CA GLU A 631 -1.25 -38.38 12.01
C GLU A 631 -1.55 -38.32 10.51
N ASP A 632 -2.41 -37.40 10.11
CA ASP A 632 -2.64 -37.07 8.69
C ASP A 632 -1.80 -35.84 8.34
N PRO A 633 -0.72 -35.99 7.56
CA PRO A 633 0.18 -34.88 7.23
C PRO A 633 -0.51 -33.80 6.40
N ASP A 634 -1.62 -34.13 5.72
CA ASP A 634 -2.36 -33.20 4.87
C ASP A 634 -3.61 -32.62 5.58
N LEU A 635 -3.78 -32.85 6.89
CA LEU A 635 -4.96 -32.43 7.64
C LEU A 635 -5.24 -30.93 7.49
N GLU A 636 -4.21 -30.09 7.64
CA GLU A 636 -4.33 -28.63 7.53
C GLU A 636 -4.86 -28.21 6.16
N ASN A 637 -4.32 -28.82 5.10
CA ASN A 637 -4.76 -28.56 3.72
C ASN A 637 -6.21 -29.00 3.49
N LYS A 638 -6.57 -30.21 3.95
CA LYS A 638 -7.94 -30.73 3.83
C LYS A 638 -8.95 -29.83 4.57
N LEU A 639 -8.64 -29.46 5.81
CA LEU A 639 -9.44 -28.53 6.61
C LEU A 639 -9.62 -27.19 5.90
N LYS A 640 -8.55 -26.65 5.30
CA LYS A 640 -8.61 -25.41 4.50
C LYS A 640 -9.51 -25.54 3.27
N THR A 641 -9.44 -26.67 2.55
CA THR A 641 -10.28 -26.90 1.36
C THR A 641 -11.77 -27.02 1.68
N GLU A 642 -12.11 -27.50 2.88
CA GLU A 642 -13.50 -27.67 3.32
C GLU A 642 -14.12 -26.38 3.90
N ILE A 643 -13.36 -25.29 4.12
CA ILE A 643 -13.88 -24.05 4.74
C ILE A 643 -15.12 -23.48 4.03
N PRO A 644 -15.17 -23.35 2.68
CA PRO A 644 -16.36 -22.87 1.99
C PRO A 644 -17.62 -23.70 2.29
N ALA A 645 -17.46 -25.02 2.37
CA ALA A 645 -18.53 -25.97 2.71
C ALA A 645 -18.91 -25.92 4.18
N TRP A 646 -17.92 -25.77 5.06
CA TRP A 646 -18.13 -25.57 6.49
C TRP A 646 -18.96 -24.33 6.79
N ILE A 647 -18.65 -23.20 6.14
CA ILE A 647 -19.41 -21.96 6.30
C ILE A 647 -20.84 -22.11 5.76
N SER A 648 -21.01 -22.78 4.63
CA SER A 648 -22.34 -23.07 4.07
C SER A 648 -23.17 -23.95 5.03
N PHE A 649 -22.55 -24.97 5.62
CA PHE A 649 -23.17 -25.82 6.63
C PHE A 649 -23.58 -25.01 7.87
N LEU A 650 -22.65 -24.26 8.48
CA LEU A 650 -22.95 -23.44 9.65
C LEU A 650 -24.02 -22.37 9.38
N SER A 651 -24.12 -21.84 8.16
CA SER A 651 -25.14 -20.83 7.82
C SER A 651 -26.56 -21.38 7.86
N ASN A 652 -26.73 -22.68 7.59
CA ASN A 652 -28.03 -23.34 7.49
C ASN A 652 -28.33 -24.28 8.67
N ARG A 653 -27.33 -24.59 9.49
CA ARG A 653 -27.48 -25.48 10.64
C ARG A 653 -28.43 -24.87 11.68
N LYS A 654 -29.35 -25.69 12.19
CA LYS A 654 -30.21 -25.31 13.31
C LYS A 654 -29.47 -25.49 14.63
N ILE A 655 -29.38 -24.43 15.44
CA ILE A 655 -28.78 -24.50 16.77
C ILE A 655 -29.69 -25.36 17.68
N PHE A 656 -29.12 -26.37 18.34
CA PHE A 656 -29.86 -27.31 19.18
C PHE A 656 -30.20 -26.71 20.56
N HIS A 657 -29.20 -26.12 21.22
CA HIS A 657 -29.36 -25.48 22.52
C HIS A 657 -30.02 -24.11 22.38
N LYS A 658 -31.11 -23.91 23.11
CA LYS A 658 -31.78 -22.60 23.20
C LYS A 658 -30.94 -21.64 24.03
N LYS A 659 -31.03 -20.34 23.72
CA LYS A 659 -30.43 -19.27 24.52
C LYS A 659 -31.13 -19.18 25.88
N THR A 660 -30.52 -19.74 26.93
CA THR A 660 -31.01 -19.72 28.32
C THR A 660 -30.22 -18.76 29.21
N SER A 661 -29.01 -18.38 28.80
CA SER A 661 -28.14 -17.49 29.56
C SER A 661 -27.57 -16.35 28.71
N ARG A 662 -26.87 -15.44 29.40
CA ARG A 662 -26.03 -14.40 28.79
C ARG A 662 -25.01 -14.99 27.81
N LEU A 663 -24.43 -16.15 28.13
CA LEU A 663 -23.42 -16.85 27.32
C LEU A 663 -24.05 -17.93 26.43
N TRP A 664 -25.35 -17.80 26.16
CA TRP A 664 -26.20 -18.73 25.42
C TRP A 664 -26.60 -19.99 26.19
N PHE A 665 -25.65 -20.78 26.66
CA PHE A 665 -25.89 -22.12 27.19
C PHE A 665 -26.28 -22.12 28.67
N ASP A 666 -26.95 -23.19 29.12
CA ASP A 666 -27.04 -23.52 30.55
C ASP A 666 -25.67 -24.04 31.00
N PRO A 667 -25.05 -23.48 32.05
CA PRO A 667 -23.76 -23.94 32.54
C PRO A 667 -23.66 -25.44 32.83
N LYS A 668 -24.78 -26.07 33.20
CA LYS A 668 -24.85 -27.52 33.43
C LYS A 668 -24.69 -28.34 32.15
N ASP A 669 -25.00 -27.77 30.99
CA ASP A 669 -24.90 -28.49 29.72
C ASP A 669 -23.42 -28.75 29.39
N PHE A 670 -22.50 -27.83 29.69
CA PHE A 670 -21.09 -27.96 29.33
C PHE A 670 -20.17 -28.28 30.52
N GLU A 671 -20.73 -28.81 31.61
CA GLU A 671 -19.95 -29.31 32.73
C GLU A 671 -19.33 -30.68 32.37
N THR A 672 -18.00 -30.78 32.48
CA THR A 672 -17.28 -32.01 32.12
C THR A 672 -16.59 -32.64 33.32
N ASP A 673 -16.28 -33.93 33.23
CA ASP A 673 -15.53 -34.63 34.29
C ASP A 673 -14.14 -34.01 34.51
N GLN A 674 -13.49 -33.51 33.45
CA GLN A 674 -12.21 -32.81 33.58
C GLN A 674 -12.36 -31.49 34.33
N MET A 675 -13.44 -30.73 34.10
CA MET A 675 -13.73 -29.52 34.85
C MET A 675 -13.94 -29.82 36.35
N ARG A 676 -14.76 -30.83 36.67
CA ARG A 676 -14.96 -31.30 38.05
C ARG A 676 -13.65 -31.68 38.71
N LYS A 677 -12.80 -32.42 38.00
CA LYS A 677 -11.46 -32.81 38.48
C LYS A 677 -10.56 -31.60 38.79
N ILE A 678 -10.53 -30.57 37.94
CA ILE A 678 -9.74 -29.35 38.20
C ILE A 678 -10.26 -28.62 39.44
N ILE A 679 -11.58 -28.53 39.62
CA ILE A 679 -12.22 -27.94 40.80
C ILE A 679 -11.84 -28.74 42.06
N GLU A 680 -11.93 -30.07 42.01
CA GLU A 680 -11.56 -30.96 43.12
C GLU A 680 -10.07 -30.85 43.48
N VAL A 681 -9.16 -30.88 42.50
CA VAL A 681 -7.71 -30.72 42.72
C VAL A 681 -7.41 -29.35 43.33
N THR A 682 -8.11 -28.30 42.89
CA THR A 682 -7.98 -26.95 43.46
C THR A 682 -8.44 -26.92 44.92
N LYS A 683 -9.50 -27.68 45.28
CA LYS A 683 -10.05 -27.77 46.65
C LYS A 683 -9.22 -28.69 47.58
N ALA A 684 -8.74 -29.84 47.10
CA ALA A 684 -8.02 -30.84 47.90
C ALA A 684 -6.59 -30.43 48.30
N ARG A 685 -6.00 -29.46 47.59
CA ARG A 685 -4.65 -28.98 47.86
C ARG A 685 -4.51 -28.29 49.23
N LEU A 686 -5.54 -27.56 49.66
CA LEU A 686 -5.57 -26.92 50.98
C LEU A 686 -5.51 -27.97 52.09
N ASP A 687 -6.26 -29.07 51.92
CA ASP A 687 -6.33 -30.17 52.87
C ASP A 687 -4.93 -30.79 53.07
N VAL A 688 -4.27 -31.14 51.97
CA VAL A 688 -2.95 -31.81 51.99
C VAL A 688 -1.90 -30.94 52.66
N VAL A 689 -1.86 -29.64 52.37
CA VAL A 689 -0.86 -28.72 52.96
C VAL A 689 -1.06 -28.57 54.47
N VAL A 690 -2.31 -28.43 54.91
CA VAL A 690 -2.64 -28.29 56.33
C VAL A 690 -2.41 -29.60 57.08
N GLU A 691 -2.82 -30.74 56.52
CA GLU A 691 -2.63 -32.07 57.10
C GLU A 691 -1.16 -32.42 57.24
N ASN A 692 -0.36 -32.27 56.17
CA ASN A 692 1.07 -32.58 56.22
C ASN A 692 1.80 -31.72 57.25
N TRP A 693 1.51 -30.42 57.32
CA TRP A 693 2.12 -29.55 58.34
C TRP A 693 1.82 -30.01 59.76
N ILE A 694 0.56 -30.41 60.05
CA ILE A 694 0.18 -30.92 61.38
C ILE A 694 0.83 -32.27 61.67
N LYS A 695 0.86 -33.17 60.68
CA LYS A 695 1.49 -34.49 60.79
C LYS A 695 2.99 -34.36 61.06
N ASP A 696 3.69 -33.51 60.32
CA ASP A 696 5.12 -33.25 60.50
C ASP A 696 5.42 -32.75 61.91
N LEU A 697 4.59 -31.85 62.46
CA LEU A 697 4.77 -31.39 63.84
C LEU A 697 4.63 -32.53 64.86
N PHE A 698 3.65 -33.43 64.68
CA PHE A 698 3.48 -34.56 65.59
C PHE A 698 4.59 -35.59 65.44
N LEU A 699 4.97 -35.95 64.21
CA LEU A 699 6.02 -36.96 63.96
C LEU A 699 7.41 -36.45 64.37
N THR A 700 7.72 -35.17 64.14
CA THR A 700 9.01 -34.58 64.48
C THR A 700 9.18 -34.34 65.98
N TYR A 701 8.15 -33.84 66.66
CA TYR A 701 8.26 -33.38 68.05
C TYR A 701 7.58 -34.29 69.08
N LYS A 702 6.85 -35.32 68.64
CA LYS A 702 6.16 -36.33 69.47
C LYS A 702 5.32 -35.75 70.62
N LEU A 703 4.66 -34.61 70.38
CA LEU A 703 3.87 -33.90 71.38
C LEU A 703 2.45 -34.49 71.56
N PRO A 704 1.92 -34.58 72.79
CA PRO A 704 0.59 -35.15 73.04
C PRO A 704 -0.56 -34.27 72.55
N SER A 705 -0.32 -32.96 72.38
CA SER A 705 -1.27 -32.04 71.76
C SER A 705 -0.58 -30.75 71.34
N ILE A 706 -1.11 -30.10 70.31
CA ILE A 706 -0.61 -28.81 69.81
C ILE A 706 -1.73 -27.78 69.91
N ARG A 707 -1.41 -26.60 70.46
CA ARG A 707 -2.31 -25.45 70.52
C ARG A 707 -1.72 -24.33 69.69
N VAL A 708 -2.44 -23.92 68.64
CA VAL A 708 -1.99 -22.85 67.75
C VAL A 708 -3.12 -21.90 67.38
N ASN A 709 -2.80 -20.62 67.32
CA ASN A 709 -3.70 -19.59 66.84
C ASN A 709 -3.79 -19.61 65.31
N ARG A 710 -4.96 -19.29 64.76
CA ARG A 710 -5.18 -19.26 63.30
C ARG A 710 -4.17 -18.40 62.54
N LYS A 711 -3.83 -17.20 63.03
CA LYS A 711 -2.88 -16.29 62.38
C LYS A 711 -1.44 -16.81 62.45
N THR A 712 -1.08 -17.40 63.58
CA THR A 712 0.24 -18.01 63.78
C THR A 712 0.39 -19.22 62.86
N MET A 713 -0.62 -20.09 62.79
CA MET A 713 -0.68 -21.21 61.84
C MET A 713 -0.59 -20.74 60.38
N LEU A 714 -1.33 -19.70 60.01
CA LEU A 714 -1.30 -19.11 58.67
C LEU A 714 0.08 -18.55 58.28
N LYS A 715 0.87 -18.07 59.25
CA LYS A 715 2.25 -17.61 59.01
C LYS A 715 3.15 -18.77 58.60
N TYR A 716 3.05 -19.93 59.26
CA TYR A 716 3.84 -21.12 58.95
C TYR A 716 3.40 -21.82 57.67
N LEU A 717 2.09 -21.95 57.44
CA LEU A 717 1.57 -22.56 56.22
C LEU A 717 1.91 -21.76 54.94
N ASN A 718 2.21 -20.46 55.10
CA ASN A 718 2.65 -19.58 54.02
C ASN A 718 4.17 -19.40 53.95
N ASP A 719 4.94 -20.18 54.72
CA ASP A 719 6.39 -20.20 54.58
C ASP A 719 6.76 -20.79 53.20
N PRO A 720 7.54 -20.07 52.36
CA PRO A 720 7.95 -20.56 51.04
C PRO A 720 8.66 -21.92 51.05
N ALA A 721 9.25 -22.32 52.20
CA ALA A 721 9.87 -23.63 52.36
C ALA A 721 8.86 -24.78 52.49
N LEU A 722 7.66 -24.51 53.01
CA LEU A 722 6.58 -25.50 53.23
C LEU A 722 5.60 -25.56 52.06
N SER A 723 5.25 -24.41 51.49
CA SER A 723 4.32 -24.32 50.37
C SER A 723 4.68 -23.16 49.45
N LYS A 724 4.74 -23.42 48.14
CA LYS A 724 4.83 -22.37 47.11
C LYS A 724 3.55 -21.53 47.01
N TYR A 725 2.46 -21.96 47.66
CA TYR A 725 1.12 -21.40 47.52
C TYR A 725 0.69 -20.71 48.79
N ARG A 726 0.22 -19.47 48.63
CA ARG A 726 -0.29 -18.66 49.73
C ARG A 726 -1.75 -19.01 50.03
N ILE A 727 -2.01 -19.48 51.25
CA ILE A 727 -3.33 -19.74 51.83
C ILE A 727 -3.82 -18.45 52.50
N ASP A 728 -5.12 -18.16 52.38
CA ASP A 728 -5.74 -17.04 53.08
C ASP A 728 -6.44 -17.44 54.39
N GLU A 729 -6.69 -16.44 55.27
CA GLU A 729 -7.26 -16.69 56.60
C GLU A 729 -8.70 -17.24 56.54
N LYS A 730 -9.48 -16.91 55.50
CA LYS A 730 -10.86 -17.38 55.34
C LYS A 730 -10.91 -18.82 54.88
N GLU A 731 -10.05 -19.20 53.93
CA GLU A 731 -9.86 -20.57 53.47
C GLU A 731 -9.46 -21.48 54.64
N LEU A 732 -8.46 -21.07 55.42
CA LEU A 732 -8.02 -21.83 56.60
C LEU A 732 -9.12 -21.93 57.67
N LYS A 733 -9.88 -20.86 57.90
CA LYS A 733 -11.01 -20.86 58.83
C LYS A 733 -12.08 -21.86 58.39
N TYR A 734 -12.51 -21.79 57.13
CA TYR A 734 -13.52 -22.70 56.58
C TYR A 734 -13.07 -24.16 56.71
N TYR A 735 -11.81 -24.44 56.38
CA TYR A 735 -11.23 -25.78 56.50
C TYR A 735 -11.29 -26.31 57.93
N LEU A 736 -10.83 -25.55 58.92
CA LEU A 736 -10.77 -26.01 60.31
C LEU A 736 -12.17 -26.09 60.95
N GLU A 737 -13.00 -25.06 60.77
CA GLU A 737 -14.28 -24.94 61.48
C GLU A 737 -15.42 -25.68 60.77
N GLU A 738 -15.61 -25.47 59.46
CA GLU A 738 -16.75 -26.02 58.72
C GLU A 738 -16.47 -27.44 58.22
N LYS A 739 -15.26 -27.68 57.69
CA LYS A 739 -14.91 -28.98 57.09
C LYS A 739 -14.40 -30.01 58.09
N LYS A 740 -13.54 -29.62 59.04
CA LYS A 740 -13.02 -30.49 60.11
C LYS A 740 -13.81 -30.39 61.43
N GLY A 741 -14.83 -29.52 61.50
CA GLY A 741 -15.70 -29.40 62.69
C GLY A 741 -14.99 -28.90 63.95
N MET A 742 -13.81 -28.27 63.82
CA MET A 742 -13.02 -27.85 64.97
C MET A 742 -13.59 -26.58 65.59
N LYS A 743 -13.59 -26.51 66.93
CA LYS A 743 -14.02 -25.32 67.66
C LYS A 743 -12.84 -24.40 67.92
N TYR A 744 -13.02 -23.11 67.67
CA TYR A 744 -12.05 -22.08 68.04
C TYR A 744 -12.20 -21.75 69.53
N LEU A 745 -11.25 -22.22 70.34
CA LEU A 745 -11.32 -22.21 71.80
C LEU A 745 -11.00 -20.83 72.39
N SER A 746 -11.46 -20.60 73.62
CA SER A 746 -11.16 -19.39 74.40
C SER A 746 -9.66 -19.15 74.59
N PRO A 747 -9.22 -17.94 74.95
CA PRO A 747 -7.81 -17.63 75.13
C PRO A 747 -7.10 -18.63 76.05
N GLY A 748 -6.01 -19.20 75.57
CA GLY A 748 -5.19 -20.16 76.31
C GLY A 748 -3.74 -20.08 75.86
N ARG A 749 -2.83 -20.63 76.67
CA ARG A 749 -1.40 -20.70 76.36
C ARG A 749 -1.18 -21.64 75.17
N CYS A 750 -0.74 -21.08 74.05
CA CYS A 750 -0.32 -21.76 72.84
C CYS A 750 1.19 -21.96 72.92
N LYS A 751 1.65 -23.21 72.84
CA LYS A 751 3.07 -23.55 72.79
C LYS A 751 3.33 -24.28 71.47
N LEU A 752 3.97 -23.60 70.53
CA LEU A 752 4.27 -24.17 69.22
C LEU A 752 5.77 -24.50 69.15
N PRO A 753 6.16 -25.76 68.88
CA PRO A 753 7.56 -26.12 68.71
C PRO A 753 8.15 -25.47 67.45
N THR A 754 9.45 -25.15 67.48
CA THR A 754 10.15 -24.48 66.35
C THR A 754 11.34 -25.26 65.83
N HIS A 755 12.19 -25.79 66.71
CA HIS A 755 13.34 -26.63 66.39
C HIS A 755 13.77 -27.42 67.63
N ILE A 756 14.54 -28.48 67.42
CA ILE A 756 15.18 -29.23 68.49
C ILE A 756 16.53 -28.56 68.81
N ASN A 757 16.75 -28.20 70.07
CA ASN A 757 17.93 -27.50 70.58
C ASN A 757 18.74 -28.43 71.48
N GLY A 758 19.25 -29.52 70.88
CA GLY A 758 20.00 -30.57 71.56
C GLY A 758 19.12 -31.62 72.24
N PHE A 759 19.76 -32.59 72.90
CA PHE A 759 19.13 -33.68 73.64
C PHE A 759 19.55 -33.61 75.11
N ASP A 760 18.73 -34.13 76.01
CA ASP A 760 19.09 -34.27 77.42
C ASP A 760 19.81 -35.60 77.71
N SER A 761 20.12 -35.83 78.99
CA SER A 761 20.84 -37.02 79.46
C SER A 761 20.09 -38.33 79.23
N ASP A 762 18.79 -38.27 78.97
CA ASP A 762 17.92 -39.41 78.71
C ASP A 762 17.66 -39.59 77.20
N ASN A 763 18.43 -38.88 76.35
CA ASN A 763 18.29 -38.81 74.89
C ASN A 763 16.92 -38.28 74.41
N GLU A 764 16.21 -37.51 75.24
CA GLU A 764 15.00 -36.82 74.84
C GLU A 764 15.35 -35.46 74.22
N PRO A 765 14.72 -35.06 73.10
CA PRO A 765 15.01 -33.79 72.45
C PRO A 765 14.54 -32.60 73.29
N ARG A 766 15.43 -31.63 73.49
CA ARG A 766 15.09 -30.33 74.07
C ARG A 766 14.47 -29.45 73.01
N ILE A 767 13.15 -29.38 73.00
CA ILE A 767 12.40 -28.63 71.98
C ILE A 767 12.34 -27.13 72.36
N ALA A 768 12.66 -26.25 71.41
CA ALA A 768 12.46 -24.82 71.53
C ALA A 768 11.04 -24.42 71.12
N TYR A 769 10.38 -23.56 71.90
CA TYR A 769 8.97 -23.18 71.70
C TYR A 769 8.80 -21.68 71.50
N ILE A 770 7.79 -21.32 70.70
CA ILE A 770 7.16 -19.99 70.73
C ILE A 770 5.90 -20.08 71.58
N GLU A 771 5.75 -19.13 72.49
CA GLU A 771 4.62 -19.07 73.41
C GLU A 771 3.78 -17.80 73.20
N GLU A 772 2.48 -17.98 73.06
CA GLU A 772 1.52 -16.89 72.92
C GLU A 772 0.24 -17.21 73.71
N THR A 773 -0.43 -16.21 74.29
CA THR A 773 -1.74 -16.41 74.94
C THR A 773 -2.85 -15.84 74.08
N GLN A 774 -3.53 -16.70 73.32
CA GLN A 774 -4.59 -16.31 72.39
C GLN A 774 -5.66 -17.40 72.25
N ARG A 775 -6.76 -17.07 71.56
CA ARG A 775 -7.72 -18.08 71.08
C ARG A 775 -7.03 -19.03 70.12
N HIS A 776 -7.38 -20.30 70.16
CA HIS A 776 -6.61 -21.34 69.49
C HIS A 776 -7.46 -22.52 69.04
N TYR A 777 -6.90 -23.31 68.12
CA TYR A 777 -7.36 -24.66 67.84
C TYR A 777 -6.48 -25.66 68.61
N LEU A 778 -7.08 -26.77 69.03
CA LEU A 778 -6.40 -27.87 69.71
C LEU A 778 -6.32 -29.05 68.75
N PHE A 779 -5.10 -29.51 68.47
CA PHE A 779 -4.81 -30.66 67.63
C PHE A 779 -4.33 -31.81 68.52
N LYS A 780 -4.78 -33.04 68.24
CA LYS A 780 -4.33 -34.26 68.92
C LYS A 780 -3.85 -35.28 67.89
N PRO A 781 -2.82 -36.09 68.19
CA PRO A 781 -2.29 -37.07 67.23
C PRO A 781 -3.34 -38.05 66.71
N ASP A 782 -4.27 -38.50 67.56
CA ASP A 782 -5.31 -39.48 67.19
C ASP A 782 -6.25 -38.99 66.08
N ASP A 783 -6.41 -37.67 65.95
CA ASP A 783 -7.31 -37.06 64.96
C ASP A 783 -6.62 -36.83 63.59
N TRP A 784 -5.29 -36.98 63.51
CA TRP A 784 -4.49 -36.57 62.34
C TRP A 784 -3.50 -37.62 61.82
N LEU A 785 -3.05 -38.56 62.65
CA LEU A 785 -2.11 -39.62 62.24
C LEU A 785 -2.86 -40.90 61.86
N THR A 786 -2.41 -41.56 60.79
CA THR A 786 -2.85 -42.93 60.45
C THR A 786 -2.34 -43.94 61.48
N PRO A 787 -2.90 -45.17 61.56
CA PRO A 787 -2.43 -46.18 62.51
C PRO A 787 -0.93 -46.50 62.41
N VAL A 788 -0.34 -46.38 61.20
CA VAL A 788 1.09 -46.59 60.97
C VAL A 788 1.90 -45.40 61.46
N GLU A 789 1.54 -44.17 61.07
CA GLU A 789 2.18 -42.93 61.55
C GLU A 789 2.05 -42.78 63.08
N TYR A 790 0.97 -43.29 63.68
CA TYR A 790 0.78 -43.27 65.12
C TYR A 790 1.73 -44.24 65.85
N GLN A 791 2.09 -45.37 65.22
CA GLN A 791 3.13 -46.26 65.74
C GLN A 791 4.51 -45.58 65.70
N GLU A 792 4.81 -44.85 64.63
CA GLU A 792 6.04 -44.06 64.49
C GLU A 792 6.10 -42.91 65.52
N PHE A 793 4.98 -42.21 65.73
CA PHE A 793 4.83 -41.21 66.78
C PHE A 793 5.10 -41.78 68.18
N ARG A 794 4.71 -43.04 68.44
CA ARG A 794 4.94 -43.74 69.72
C ARG A 794 6.31 -44.37 69.85
N ALA A 795 7.04 -44.55 68.74
CA ALA A 795 8.38 -45.10 68.78
C ALA A 795 9.32 -44.14 69.53
N PRO A 796 10.42 -44.62 70.14
CA PRO A 796 11.50 -43.77 70.64
C PRO A 796 12.11 -42.92 69.50
N PHE A 797 12.84 -41.85 69.80
CA PHE A 797 13.61 -41.13 68.78
C PHE A 797 14.73 -42.03 68.24
N GLU A 798 14.77 -42.27 66.92
CA GLU A 798 15.83 -43.07 66.27
C GLU A 798 17.07 -42.20 66.01
N PHE A 799 18.25 -42.71 66.37
CA PHE A 799 19.55 -42.06 66.12
C PHE A 799 20.27 -42.68 64.93
N SER A 800 20.61 -41.86 63.93
CA SER A 800 21.69 -42.15 62.99
C SER A 800 23.01 -41.66 63.58
N LYS A 801 23.97 -42.56 63.81
CA LYS A 801 25.32 -42.26 64.35
C LYS A 801 26.26 -41.52 63.36
N HIS A 802 25.72 -40.79 62.39
CA HIS A 802 26.51 -40.08 61.38
C HIS A 802 26.49 -38.56 61.46
N GLU A 803 25.96 -37.95 62.53
CA GLU A 803 25.90 -36.48 62.67
C GLU A 803 26.68 -35.92 63.88
N GLU A 804 27.78 -36.58 64.29
CA GLU A 804 28.69 -36.04 65.33
C GLU A 804 29.90 -35.27 64.81
N GLU A 805 30.07 -35.07 63.49
CA GLU A 805 31.15 -34.25 62.94
C GLU A 805 30.77 -32.80 62.54
N ASP A 806 29.48 -32.42 62.53
CA ASP A 806 29.06 -31.09 62.06
C ASP A 806 28.78 -30.03 63.15
N SER A 807 29.07 -30.30 64.43
CA SER A 807 28.74 -29.39 65.54
C SER A 807 29.94 -28.70 66.22
N LYS A 808 31.11 -28.65 65.59
CA LYS A 808 32.24 -27.79 66.01
C LYS A 808 32.91 -27.06 64.84
N GLU A 809 32.13 -26.34 64.05
CA GLU A 809 32.62 -25.09 63.46
C GLU A 809 31.60 -23.99 63.73
N GLU A 810 32.06 -22.94 64.39
CA GLU A 810 31.38 -21.65 64.34
C GLU A 810 31.06 -21.35 62.88
N LYS A 811 29.77 -21.25 62.54
CA LYS A 811 29.35 -20.49 61.35
C LYS A 811 29.72 -19.04 61.60
N LYS A 812 31.01 -18.71 61.44
CA LYS A 812 31.43 -17.43 60.91
C LYS A 812 30.56 -17.20 59.69
N THR A 813 29.86 -16.08 59.70
CA THR A 813 29.42 -15.41 58.49
C THR A 813 30.53 -15.54 57.46
N LYS A 814 30.37 -16.44 56.49
CA LYS A 814 31.08 -16.28 55.23
C LYS A 814 30.46 -15.02 54.65
N GLU A 815 31.13 -13.89 54.90
CA GLU A 815 31.18 -12.84 53.91
C GLU A 815 31.40 -13.57 52.58
N PHE A 816 30.41 -13.48 51.69
CA PHE A 816 30.73 -13.64 50.30
C PHE A 816 31.84 -12.63 50.05
N ALA A 817 33.01 -13.12 49.62
CA ALA A 817 34.03 -12.24 49.08
C ALA A 817 33.32 -11.30 48.10
N GLU A 818 33.51 -9.98 48.26
CA GLU A 818 33.05 -9.01 47.28
C GLU A 818 33.35 -9.59 45.90
N ALA A 819 32.30 -9.72 45.08
CA ALA A 819 32.47 -10.08 43.70
C ALA A 819 33.56 -9.16 43.15
N GLN A 820 34.68 -9.74 42.72
CA GLN A 820 35.69 -8.96 42.02
C GLN A 820 34.98 -8.19 40.90
N PRO A 821 35.23 -6.88 40.77
CA PRO A 821 34.61 -6.11 39.71
C PRO A 821 34.91 -6.82 38.39
N LEU A 822 33.84 -7.09 37.63
CA LEU A 822 33.90 -7.68 36.30
C LEU A 822 35.00 -6.97 35.49
N ASP A 823 36.03 -7.72 35.13
CA ASP A 823 37.08 -7.26 34.23
C ASP A 823 36.44 -6.78 32.92
N ASN A 824 37.01 -5.69 32.43
CA ASN A 824 36.46 -4.72 31.51
C ASN A 824 36.48 -5.25 30.05
N LYS A 825 35.93 -6.45 29.81
CA LYS A 825 35.89 -7.08 28.48
C LYS A 825 34.89 -6.47 27.52
N GLN A 826 34.12 -5.46 27.95
CA GLN A 826 33.21 -4.70 27.08
C GLN A 826 33.87 -3.46 26.46
N TYR A 827 35.07 -3.04 26.90
CA TYR A 827 35.80 -1.89 26.35
C TYR A 827 36.84 -2.24 25.26
N LYS A 828 37.09 -3.53 24.98
CA LYS A 828 38.06 -3.95 23.93
C LYS A 828 37.44 -4.24 22.57
N GLN A 829 36.12 -4.14 22.43
CA GLN A 829 35.45 -4.37 21.14
C GLN A 829 35.22 -3.06 20.36
N GLU A 830 35.16 -1.92 21.05
CA GLU A 830 35.09 -0.58 20.43
C GLU A 830 36.47 -0.12 19.90
N GLU A 831 37.58 -0.41 20.59
CA GLU A 831 38.94 -0.11 20.08
C GLU A 831 39.32 -0.90 18.82
N LEU A 832 38.73 -2.07 18.59
CA LEU A 832 38.96 -2.89 17.40
C LEU A 832 38.17 -2.40 16.16
N TRP A 833 37.14 -1.56 16.36
CA TRP A 833 36.35 -0.98 15.27
C TRP A 833 36.93 0.34 14.75
N ASP A 834 37.59 1.14 15.61
CA ASP A 834 38.23 2.40 15.20
C ASP A 834 39.53 2.22 14.40
N GLN A 835 40.12 1.01 14.38
CA GLN A 835 41.40 0.75 13.69
C GLN A 835 41.28 0.22 12.24
N ARG A 836 40.07 -0.01 11.71
CA ARG A 836 39.89 -0.48 10.32
C ARG A 836 39.41 0.65 9.40
N LYS A 837 40.35 1.43 8.87
CA LYS A 837 40.12 2.31 7.70
C LYS A 837 40.09 1.48 6.42
N GLY A 838 38.90 1.19 5.90
CA GLY A 838 38.68 0.64 4.57
C GLY A 838 37.19 0.59 4.22
N PRO A 839 36.78 0.83 2.96
CA PRO A 839 35.38 0.81 2.58
C PRO A 839 34.84 -0.63 2.59
N ALA A 840 33.69 -0.84 3.22
CA ALA A 840 33.02 -2.15 3.22
C ALA A 840 32.47 -2.48 1.81
N PRO A 841 32.59 -3.74 1.35
CA PRO A 841 31.95 -4.19 0.12
C PRO A 841 30.44 -4.40 0.33
N PHE A 842 29.69 -4.28 -0.78
CA PHE A 842 28.25 -4.48 -0.88
C PHE A 842 27.74 -5.81 -0.32
#